data_AF-A0A378KRM5-F1
#
_entry.id   AF-A0A378KRM5-F1
#
_cell.length_a   1.000
_cell.length_b   1.000
_cell.length_c   1.000
_cell.angle_alpha   90.00
_cell.angle_beta   90.00
_cell.angle_gamma   90.00
#
_symmetry.space_group_name_H-M   'P 1'
#
loop_
_entity.id
_entity.type
_entity.pdbx_description
1 polymer ?
#
loop_
_entity_poly.entity_id
_entity_poly.type
_entity_poly.pdbx_seq_one_letter_code
_entity_poly.pdbx_strand_id
1 'polypeptide(L)'
;MAPLTVFAFGTGEQSHKTKNIISQFSEACISDHLIIEGPDWLGREVKGNAKNAARRIVKWLSAQNSMDNTLNLTGFSRGSVTCIHIANRLKQFESYLEHRAKPLNVQQTKLLAQLKALKLNLFAIDPVAGMSDKGEKLARTIPDNVKNYIALLQMDEMRRDFKPQDITRTIIMSPEQTKVSMLPMYGNHSDNTKIKNEKMQSGAKISWYILHHFLTHNGTLFINNQLPPIIAHHLEQGVTELPEQPDAKNLLKLCSLHHKEREHYLISGQEFKIHDGIPLPRIARTLNNHLKYYVKNSQFFTNQLERELFKISYPRTFNYLFEKNQFDERFPHNSASTKQEVIAELEHLRQDDPDLFIRLGTRGVASTDKGITLGNPRGIYYLEPCASIQQIAPQMVPELVKQRSPAMNKLPQLELEVYRLCFRYQREKSELNFDSNRAQSSLVIHIRNEINYIVNNSSLSRDIKHHLILDKIESHYEFLIQSNSSSELKFMLRDLLKKQGRQYQIHKHSLLNGVLIGLVDALICLVRELISFVGNLGYIGGATLSFIGTGIQDLGRRINEVLGEFGYNPLKYTLSALATLLEILGFAVKNSFGLKAITEIIILCINGIKNTLVKAINSTEVERLDNHQIEALEHPENYSTYKTAKFRHRLHYQPLNNSSEQELPHQEKNTLVSKILTAVDL
;
A
#
# COMPACT_ATOMS: atom_id res chain seq x y z
N MET A 1 -31.62 5.80 9.56
CA MET A 1 -30.48 5.95 8.65
C MET A 1 -31.01 6.23 7.25
N ALA A 2 -30.68 7.36 6.63
CA ALA A 2 -31.07 7.64 5.24
C ALA A 2 -29.91 7.27 4.30
N PRO A 3 -30.07 6.29 3.39
CA PRO A 3 -29.06 5.95 2.39
C PRO A 3 -29.28 6.75 1.10
N LEU A 4 -28.21 7.27 0.51
CA LEU A 4 -28.17 7.77 -0.87
C LEU A 4 -27.15 6.98 -1.66
N THR A 5 -27.55 6.44 -2.82
CA THR A 5 -26.63 5.70 -3.71
C THR A 5 -26.42 6.43 -5.03
N VAL A 6 -25.17 6.65 -5.41
CA VAL A 6 -24.81 7.26 -6.70
C VAL A 6 -24.27 6.18 -7.63
N PHE A 7 -24.89 6.06 -8.79
CA PHE A 7 -24.51 5.16 -9.87
C PHE A 7 -23.85 5.97 -10.99
N ALA A 8 -22.54 5.83 -11.16
CA ALA A 8 -21.76 6.57 -12.15
C ALA A 8 -21.29 5.68 -13.30
N PHE A 9 -21.75 6.00 -14.49
CA PHE A 9 -21.54 5.22 -15.71
C PHE A 9 -20.14 5.42 -16.32
N GLY A 10 -19.69 4.41 -17.06
CA GLY A 10 -18.42 4.45 -17.78
C GLY A 10 -18.44 5.37 -19.00
N THR A 11 -17.28 5.55 -19.62
CA THR A 11 -17.15 6.40 -20.83
C THR A 11 -18.15 6.01 -21.92
N GLY A 12 -18.96 6.97 -22.39
CA GLY A 12 -19.95 6.77 -23.45
C GLY A 12 -21.15 5.90 -23.06
N GLU A 13 -21.25 5.46 -21.81
CA GLU A 13 -22.38 4.65 -21.35
C GLU A 13 -23.56 5.53 -20.91
N GLN A 14 -24.77 5.04 -21.17
CA GLN A 14 -26.00 5.74 -20.84
C GLN A 14 -26.97 4.82 -20.10
N SER A 15 -27.63 5.32 -19.06
CA SER A 15 -28.55 4.55 -18.22
C SER A 15 -29.65 3.82 -19.01
N HIS A 16 -30.27 4.51 -19.97
CA HIS A 16 -31.35 3.97 -20.78
C HIS A 16 -30.91 3.06 -21.95
N LYS A 17 -29.60 2.94 -22.23
CA LYS A 17 -29.08 2.13 -23.35
C LYS A 17 -28.17 0.99 -22.92
N THR A 18 -27.30 1.25 -21.95
CA THR A 18 -26.27 0.32 -21.54
C THR A 18 -26.86 -0.68 -20.57
N LYS A 19 -26.74 -1.98 -20.85
CA LYS A 19 -27.05 -3.05 -19.89
C LYS A 19 -25.75 -3.61 -19.31
N ASN A 20 -25.36 -3.10 -18.15
CA ASN A 20 -24.21 -3.52 -17.37
C ASN A 20 -24.56 -3.51 -15.88
N ILE A 21 -23.59 -3.80 -15.01
CA ILE A 21 -23.78 -3.82 -13.56
C ILE A 21 -24.27 -2.49 -13.00
N ILE A 22 -23.81 -1.35 -13.51
CA ILE A 22 -24.21 -0.04 -13.00
C ILE A 22 -25.68 0.25 -13.36
N SER A 23 -26.09 0.01 -14.60
CA SER A 23 -27.50 0.24 -14.99
C SER A 23 -28.46 -0.69 -14.28
N GLN A 24 -28.17 -1.99 -14.25
CA GLN A 24 -29.11 -2.97 -13.69
C GLN A 24 -29.31 -2.79 -12.18
N PHE A 25 -28.24 -2.44 -11.46
CA PHE A 25 -28.38 -2.07 -10.05
C PHE A 25 -29.09 -0.72 -9.85
N SER A 26 -28.87 0.26 -10.73
CA SER A 26 -29.58 1.54 -10.65
C SER A 26 -31.09 1.40 -10.94
N GLU A 27 -31.46 0.56 -11.91
CA GLU A 27 -32.85 0.26 -12.27
C GLU A 27 -33.58 -0.48 -11.15
N ALA A 28 -32.89 -1.36 -10.43
CA ALA A 28 -33.45 -2.12 -9.31
C ALA A 28 -33.42 -1.38 -7.96
N CYS A 29 -32.78 -0.20 -7.87
CA CYS A 29 -32.61 0.54 -6.61
C CYS A 29 -33.89 1.31 -6.24
N ILE A 30 -34.44 1.02 -5.06
CA ILE A 30 -35.65 1.71 -4.56
C ILE A 30 -35.34 2.80 -3.52
N SER A 31 -34.16 2.76 -2.90
CA SER A 31 -33.69 3.86 -2.05
C SER A 31 -33.34 5.10 -2.87
N ASP A 32 -33.25 6.27 -2.21
CA ASP A 32 -32.78 7.51 -2.83
C ASP A 32 -31.50 7.25 -3.62
N HIS A 33 -31.49 7.65 -4.89
CA HIS A 33 -30.32 7.44 -5.74
C HIS A 33 -30.13 8.54 -6.78
N LEU A 34 -28.89 8.68 -7.25
CA LEU A 34 -28.52 9.56 -8.35
C LEU A 34 -27.85 8.76 -9.46
N ILE A 35 -28.34 8.94 -10.68
CA ILE A 35 -27.69 8.44 -11.89
C ILE A 35 -26.80 9.55 -12.46
N ILE A 36 -25.55 9.21 -12.76
CA ILE A 36 -24.57 10.07 -13.41
C ILE A 36 -24.15 9.41 -14.72
N GLU A 37 -24.58 9.98 -15.82
CA GLU A 37 -24.27 9.49 -17.17
C GLU A 37 -22.76 9.51 -17.45
N GLY A 38 -22.34 8.62 -18.33
CA GLY A 38 -20.96 8.46 -18.74
C GLY A 38 -20.42 9.74 -19.40
N PRO A 39 -19.16 10.13 -19.11
CA PRO A 39 -18.53 11.23 -19.84
C PRO A 39 -18.26 10.83 -21.29
N ASP A 40 -17.94 11.81 -22.13
CA ASP A 40 -17.51 11.59 -23.49
C ASP A 40 -16.19 10.79 -23.57
N TRP A 41 -15.81 10.39 -24.77
CA TRP A 41 -14.57 9.64 -25.02
C TRP A 41 -13.32 10.38 -24.55
N LEU A 42 -13.35 11.71 -24.45
CA LEU A 42 -12.26 12.53 -23.96
C LEU A 42 -12.25 12.67 -22.43
N GLY A 43 -13.36 12.38 -21.76
CA GLY A 43 -13.51 12.42 -20.31
C GLY A 43 -13.68 13.84 -19.75
N ARG A 44 -14.04 14.81 -20.59
CA ARG A 44 -14.03 16.24 -20.21
C ARG A 44 -15.05 16.55 -19.11
N GLU A 45 -16.10 15.76 -19.00
CA GLU A 45 -17.22 15.98 -18.09
C GLU A 45 -16.97 15.44 -16.68
N VAL A 46 -15.93 14.63 -16.43
CA VAL A 46 -15.69 13.99 -15.12
C VAL A 46 -15.77 15.02 -13.96
N LYS A 47 -15.07 16.15 -14.09
CA LYS A 47 -15.04 17.19 -13.06
C LYS A 47 -16.37 17.93 -12.92
N GLY A 48 -17.07 18.14 -14.03
CA GLY A 48 -18.38 18.78 -14.09
C GLY A 48 -19.46 17.91 -13.46
N ASN A 49 -19.50 16.63 -13.85
CA ASN A 49 -20.36 15.60 -13.30
C ASN A 49 -20.16 15.47 -11.80
N ALA A 50 -18.91 15.38 -11.33
CA ALA A 50 -18.60 15.32 -9.91
C ALA A 50 -19.04 16.59 -9.15
N LYS A 51 -18.86 17.79 -9.75
CA LYS A 51 -19.30 19.06 -9.15
C LYS A 51 -20.82 19.12 -8.98
N ASN A 52 -21.55 18.70 -10.01
CA ASN A 52 -23.01 18.69 -9.99
C ASN A 52 -23.55 17.64 -9.03
N ALA A 53 -22.97 16.44 -9.02
CA ALA A 53 -23.31 15.39 -8.07
C ALA A 53 -23.07 15.82 -6.61
N ALA A 54 -21.90 16.40 -6.30
CA ALA A 54 -21.59 16.88 -4.96
C ALA A 54 -22.60 17.93 -4.46
N ARG A 55 -23.06 18.85 -5.33
CA ARG A 55 -24.12 19.82 -4.99
C ARG A 55 -25.45 19.15 -4.68
N ARG A 56 -25.84 18.15 -5.49
CA ARG A 56 -27.08 17.37 -5.26
C ARG A 56 -27.02 16.60 -3.96
N ILE A 57 -25.87 16.00 -3.64
CA ILE A 57 -25.63 15.30 -2.37
C ILE A 57 -25.72 16.27 -1.19
N VAL A 58 -25.10 17.45 -1.27
CA VAL A 58 -25.19 18.48 -0.21
C VAL A 58 -26.63 18.94 -0.02
N LYS A 59 -27.39 19.14 -1.10
CA LYS A 59 -28.82 19.47 -1.03
C LYS A 59 -29.62 18.35 -0.36
N TRP A 60 -29.40 17.09 -0.75
CA TRP A 60 -30.02 15.93 -0.13
C TRP A 60 -29.70 15.84 1.36
N LEU A 61 -28.43 15.99 1.73
CA LEU A 61 -27.97 15.92 3.12
C LEU A 61 -28.60 17.02 3.98
N SER A 62 -28.68 18.24 3.46
CA SER A 62 -29.29 19.38 4.15
C SER A 62 -30.78 19.19 4.42
N ALA A 63 -31.47 18.39 3.59
CA ALA A 63 -32.88 18.03 3.77
C ALA A 63 -33.08 16.92 4.82
N GLN A 64 -32.03 16.20 5.22
CA GLN A 64 -32.15 15.13 6.21
C GLN A 64 -32.30 15.68 7.63
N ASN A 65 -33.16 15.05 8.41
CA ASN A 65 -33.27 15.31 9.85
C ASN A 65 -32.24 14.52 10.67
N SER A 66 -31.82 13.36 10.17
CA SER A 66 -30.85 12.49 10.82
C SER A 66 -29.42 12.99 10.66
N MET A 67 -28.58 12.67 11.66
CA MET A 67 -27.11 12.74 11.57
C MET A 67 -26.50 11.44 11.01
N ASP A 68 -27.20 10.32 11.20
CA ASP A 68 -26.81 9.01 10.69
C ASP A 68 -27.30 8.85 9.25
N ASN A 69 -26.44 9.25 8.31
CA ASN A 69 -26.66 9.19 6.87
C ASN A 69 -25.55 8.39 6.21
N THR A 70 -25.90 7.66 5.15
CA THR A 70 -24.96 6.85 4.38
C THR A 70 -24.95 7.29 2.94
N LEU A 71 -23.75 7.46 2.36
CA LEU A 71 -23.55 7.78 0.96
C LEU A 71 -22.74 6.65 0.31
N ASN A 72 -23.36 5.93 -0.62
CA ASN A 72 -22.69 4.90 -1.40
C ASN A 72 -22.40 5.45 -2.80
N LEU A 73 -21.14 5.47 -3.22
CA LEU A 73 -20.75 5.87 -4.57
C LEU A 73 -20.23 4.63 -5.30
N THR A 74 -20.94 4.19 -6.32
CA THR A 74 -20.51 3.08 -7.18
C THR A 74 -20.34 3.56 -8.62
N GLY A 75 -19.29 3.09 -9.27
CA GLY A 75 -19.05 3.45 -10.66
C GLY A 75 -18.20 2.45 -11.41
N PHE A 76 -18.18 2.63 -12.73
CA PHE A 76 -17.35 1.87 -13.66
C PHE A 76 -16.47 2.80 -14.49
N SER A 77 -15.22 2.42 -14.77
CA SER A 77 -14.32 3.17 -15.66
C SER A 77 -14.09 4.61 -15.17
N ARG A 78 -14.33 5.62 -16.02
CA ARG A 78 -14.35 7.04 -15.64
C ARG A 78 -15.49 7.40 -14.68
N GLY A 79 -16.56 6.62 -14.61
CA GLY A 79 -17.59 6.73 -13.58
C GLY A 79 -17.03 6.49 -12.19
N SER A 80 -16.17 5.48 -12.02
CA SER A 80 -15.43 5.25 -10.76
C SER A 80 -14.55 6.44 -10.37
N VAL A 81 -13.88 7.05 -11.35
CA VAL A 81 -13.06 8.25 -11.13
C VAL A 81 -13.95 9.46 -10.78
N THR A 82 -15.12 9.57 -11.39
CA THR A 82 -16.14 10.55 -11.02
C THR A 82 -16.55 10.39 -9.56
N CYS A 83 -16.78 9.16 -9.07
CA CYS A 83 -17.05 8.88 -7.65
C CYS A 83 -15.91 9.34 -6.73
N ILE A 84 -14.66 9.09 -7.11
CA ILE A 84 -13.48 9.58 -6.35
C ILE A 84 -13.47 11.12 -6.30
N HIS A 85 -13.75 11.79 -7.42
CA HIS A 85 -13.87 13.25 -7.44
C HIS A 85 -15.02 13.78 -6.58
N ILE A 86 -16.17 13.09 -6.54
CA ILE A 86 -17.29 13.43 -5.67
C ILE A 86 -16.84 13.42 -4.21
N ALA A 87 -16.19 12.33 -3.76
CA ALA A 87 -15.70 12.22 -2.39
C ALA A 87 -14.73 13.36 -2.03
N ASN A 88 -13.77 13.67 -2.90
CA ASN A 88 -12.83 14.77 -2.69
C ASN A 88 -13.53 16.13 -2.61
N ARG A 89 -14.54 16.38 -3.46
CA ARG A 89 -15.31 17.62 -3.42
C ARG A 89 -16.12 17.77 -2.14
N LEU A 90 -16.70 16.68 -1.64
CA LEU A 90 -17.40 16.70 -0.34
C LEU A 90 -16.42 17.02 0.79
N LYS A 91 -15.21 16.43 0.78
CA LYS A 91 -14.18 16.76 1.77
C LYS A 91 -13.72 18.22 1.68
N GLN A 92 -13.52 18.73 0.48
CA GLN A 92 -13.19 20.15 0.27
C GLN A 92 -14.28 21.08 0.82
N PHE A 93 -15.55 20.71 0.66
CA PHE A 93 -16.67 21.49 1.16
C PHE A 93 -16.79 21.41 2.69
N GLU A 94 -16.56 20.24 3.29
CA GLU A 94 -16.41 20.05 4.74
C GLU A 94 -15.31 20.96 5.29
N SER A 95 -14.09 20.91 4.73
CA SER A 95 -12.98 21.75 5.16
C SER A 95 -13.25 23.24 4.98
N TYR A 96 -13.94 23.64 3.91
CA TYR A 96 -14.36 25.03 3.69
C TYR A 96 -15.29 25.53 4.80
N LEU A 97 -16.26 24.73 5.22
CA LEU A 97 -17.17 25.08 6.31
C LEU A 97 -16.44 25.13 7.65
N GLU A 98 -15.55 24.17 7.90
CA GLU A 98 -14.78 24.08 9.15
C GLU A 98 -13.83 25.27 9.36
N HIS A 99 -13.17 25.75 8.32
CA HIS A 99 -12.15 26.81 8.41
C HIS A 99 -12.68 28.18 7.99
N ARG A 100 -14.00 28.37 7.97
CA ARG A 100 -14.59 29.63 7.54
C ARG A 100 -14.36 30.72 8.59
N ALA A 101 -13.81 31.87 8.16
CA ALA A 101 -13.52 33.00 9.05
C ALA A 101 -14.76 33.64 9.70
N LYS A 102 -15.93 33.51 9.06
CA LYS A 102 -17.21 33.99 9.61
C LYS A 102 -17.93 32.85 10.33
N PRO A 103 -18.62 33.12 11.46
CA PRO A 103 -19.44 32.13 12.15
C PRO A 103 -20.44 31.47 11.18
N LEU A 104 -20.58 30.14 11.30
CA LEU A 104 -21.57 29.39 10.54
C LEU A 104 -22.97 29.70 11.06
N ASN A 105 -23.94 29.83 10.16
CA ASN A 105 -25.34 29.87 10.58
C ASN A 105 -25.82 28.47 11.05
N VAL A 106 -27.02 28.39 11.63
CA VAL A 106 -27.57 27.14 12.19
C VAL A 106 -27.60 26.01 11.14
N GLN A 107 -28.02 26.33 9.91
CA GLN A 107 -28.09 25.35 8.82
C GLN A 107 -26.71 24.85 8.40
N GLN A 108 -25.72 25.74 8.31
CA GLN A 108 -24.35 25.40 7.97
C GLN A 108 -23.67 24.59 9.08
N THR A 109 -23.95 24.91 10.34
CA THR A 109 -23.45 24.15 11.50
C THR A 109 -23.99 22.73 11.47
N LYS A 110 -25.30 22.58 11.24
CA LYS A 110 -25.94 21.26 11.05
C LYS A 110 -25.29 20.51 9.88
N LEU A 111 -25.13 21.16 8.73
CA LEU A 111 -24.55 20.54 7.54
C LEU A 111 -23.09 20.11 7.74
N LEU A 112 -22.25 20.91 8.39
CA LEU A 112 -20.88 20.52 8.73
C LEU A 112 -20.87 19.28 9.62
N ALA A 113 -21.71 19.26 10.66
CA ALA A 113 -21.83 18.10 11.52
C ALA A 113 -22.33 16.85 10.75
N GLN A 114 -23.27 17.02 9.82
CA GLN A 114 -23.76 15.94 8.95
C GLN A 114 -22.67 15.43 8.01
N LEU A 115 -21.83 16.30 7.43
CA LEU A 115 -20.70 15.92 6.59
C LEU A 115 -19.66 15.10 7.38
N LYS A 116 -19.31 15.54 8.59
CA LYS A 116 -18.37 14.82 9.48
C LYS A 116 -18.90 13.44 9.92
N ALA A 117 -20.21 13.33 10.12
CA ALA A 117 -20.87 12.08 10.50
C ALA A 117 -21.20 11.15 9.31
N LEU A 118 -21.08 11.63 8.07
CA LEU A 118 -21.49 10.91 6.87
C LEU A 118 -20.67 9.62 6.69
N LYS A 119 -21.36 8.48 6.61
CA LYS A 119 -20.75 7.21 6.23
C LYS A 119 -20.60 7.15 4.71
N LEU A 120 -19.46 7.64 4.19
CA LEU A 120 -19.18 7.63 2.76
C LEU A 120 -18.43 6.35 2.35
N ASN A 121 -19.00 5.60 1.40
CA ASN A 121 -18.48 4.34 0.89
C ASN A 121 -18.26 4.42 -0.63
N LEU A 122 -17.15 3.86 -1.10
CA LEU A 122 -16.73 3.85 -2.51
C LEU A 122 -16.61 2.42 -3.03
N PHE A 123 -17.31 2.12 -4.14
CA PHE A 123 -17.15 0.90 -4.93
C PHE A 123 -16.74 1.25 -6.37
N ALA A 124 -15.49 0.97 -6.72
CA ALA A 124 -14.91 1.35 -8.00
C ALA A 124 -14.65 0.11 -8.87
N ILE A 125 -15.28 0.05 -10.04
CA ILE A 125 -14.99 -1.00 -11.02
C ILE A 125 -14.04 -0.42 -12.07
N ASP A 126 -12.83 -0.95 -12.10
CA ASP A 126 -11.71 -0.57 -12.97
C ASP A 126 -11.53 0.94 -13.15
N PRO A 127 -11.20 1.70 -12.08
CA PRO A 127 -11.13 3.16 -12.13
C PRO A 127 -10.03 3.65 -13.08
N VAL A 128 -10.40 4.22 -14.22
CA VAL A 128 -9.46 4.72 -15.25
C VAL A 128 -9.73 6.20 -15.49
N ALA A 129 -8.75 7.07 -15.26
CA ALA A 129 -8.93 8.54 -15.37
C ALA A 129 -8.97 9.04 -16.83
N GLY A 130 -8.60 8.22 -17.81
CA GLY A 130 -8.46 8.66 -19.21
C GLY A 130 -7.26 9.58 -19.43
N MET A 131 -6.99 9.99 -20.68
CA MET A 131 -5.77 10.71 -21.06
C MET A 131 -5.60 12.08 -20.39
N SER A 132 -6.68 12.85 -20.21
CA SER A 132 -6.66 14.21 -19.65
C SER A 132 -6.31 14.24 -18.15
N ASP A 133 -6.67 13.20 -17.40
CA ASP A 133 -6.61 13.22 -15.93
C ASP A 133 -5.59 12.21 -15.35
N LYS A 134 -4.71 11.60 -16.18
CA LYS A 134 -3.72 10.58 -15.73
C LYS A 134 -2.79 11.06 -14.60
N GLY A 135 -2.50 12.35 -14.56
CA GLY A 135 -1.63 12.98 -13.57
C GLY A 135 -2.39 13.64 -12.41
N GLU A 136 -3.72 13.71 -12.48
CA GLU A 136 -4.49 14.47 -11.49
C GLU A 136 -4.51 13.77 -10.15
N LYS A 137 -4.04 14.48 -9.11
CA LYS A 137 -3.98 13.96 -7.74
C LYS A 137 -5.36 13.60 -7.20
N LEU A 138 -6.38 14.40 -7.49
CA LEU A 138 -7.75 14.17 -7.00
C LEU A 138 -8.41 12.95 -7.63
N ALA A 139 -8.05 12.56 -8.86
CA ALA A 139 -8.58 11.36 -9.52
C ALA A 139 -8.12 10.04 -8.88
N ARG A 140 -7.14 10.11 -7.96
CA ARG A 140 -6.52 8.95 -7.30
C ARG A 140 -6.36 9.12 -5.79
N THR A 141 -6.88 10.20 -5.20
CA THR A 141 -6.84 10.41 -3.75
C THR A 141 -8.15 9.97 -3.14
N ILE A 142 -8.09 9.06 -2.17
CA ILE A 142 -9.22 8.65 -1.35
C ILE A 142 -9.15 9.49 -0.06
N PRO A 143 -10.06 10.48 0.11
CA PRO A 143 -10.05 11.36 1.28
C PRO A 143 -10.42 10.64 2.58
N ASP A 144 -10.07 11.24 3.70
CA ASP A 144 -10.28 10.72 5.06
C ASP A 144 -11.75 10.61 5.50
N ASN A 145 -12.66 11.28 4.80
CA ASN A 145 -14.11 11.12 4.98
C ASN A 145 -14.66 9.81 4.38
N VAL A 146 -13.86 9.06 3.61
CA VAL A 146 -14.25 7.73 3.09
C VAL A 146 -14.02 6.65 4.15
N LYS A 147 -15.05 5.89 4.47
CA LYS A 147 -14.99 4.77 5.44
C LYS A 147 -14.62 3.45 4.79
N ASN A 148 -15.19 3.16 3.62
CA ASN A 148 -14.93 1.93 2.88
C ASN A 148 -14.55 2.28 1.43
N TYR A 149 -13.48 1.69 0.93
CA TYR A 149 -13.09 1.75 -0.47
C TYR A 149 -12.81 0.35 -1.00
N ILE A 150 -13.58 -0.06 -2.02
CA ILE A 150 -13.37 -1.30 -2.75
C ILE A 150 -13.07 -0.96 -4.21
N ALA A 151 -12.02 -1.56 -4.76
CA ALA A 151 -11.70 -1.45 -6.17
C ALA A 151 -11.57 -2.82 -6.82
N LEU A 152 -12.37 -3.10 -7.85
CA LEU A 152 -12.16 -4.25 -8.74
C LEU A 152 -11.23 -3.83 -9.88
N LEU A 153 -10.14 -4.57 -10.11
CA LEU A 153 -9.09 -4.20 -11.07
C LEU A 153 -8.94 -5.27 -12.15
N GLN A 154 -9.05 -4.88 -13.42
CA GLN A 154 -9.02 -5.83 -14.54
C GLN A 154 -7.58 -6.17 -14.94
N MET A 155 -7.20 -7.44 -14.89
CA MET A 155 -5.82 -7.89 -15.14
C MET A 155 -5.45 -7.91 -16.62
N ASP A 156 -6.41 -8.23 -17.49
CA ASP A 156 -6.17 -8.52 -18.91
C ASP A 156 -6.55 -7.38 -19.84
N GLU A 157 -6.85 -6.19 -19.31
CA GLU A 157 -7.00 -5.01 -20.16
C GLU A 157 -5.61 -4.58 -20.68
N MET A 158 -5.42 -4.63 -22.00
CA MET A 158 -4.11 -4.40 -22.64
C MET A 158 -4.01 -3.11 -23.46
N ARG A 159 -5.03 -2.26 -23.51
CA ARG A 159 -4.95 -0.95 -24.17
C ARG A 159 -4.01 -0.05 -23.38
N ARG A 160 -3.03 0.52 -24.08
CA ARG A 160 -1.93 1.31 -23.52
C ARG A 160 -2.39 2.44 -22.58
N ASP A 161 -3.53 3.05 -22.88
CA ASP A 161 -4.05 4.20 -22.14
C ASP A 161 -5.03 3.86 -21.01
N PHE A 162 -5.44 2.59 -20.89
CA PHE A 162 -6.36 2.10 -19.87
C PHE A 162 -5.60 1.67 -18.61
N LYS A 163 -4.99 2.65 -17.95
CA LYS A 163 -4.22 2.47 -16.72
C LYS A 163 -5.13 2.70 -15.50
N PRO A 164 -5.41 1.68 -14.67
CA PRO A 164 -6.35 1.81 -13.57
C PRO A 164 -5.72 2.49 -12.35
N GLN A 165 -6.49 3.10 -11.45
CA GLN A 165 -6.03 3.60 -10.15
C GLN A 165 -5.78 2.44 -9.19
N ASP A 166 -4.66 1.75 -9.41
CA ASP A 166 -4.22 0.56 -8.70
C ASP A 166 -3.40 0.91 -7.43
N ILE A 167 -2.88 -0.09 -6.70
CA ILE A 167 -2.13 0.13 -5.44
C ILE A 167 -0.91 1.04 -5.61
N THR A 168 -0.38 1.16 -6.83
CA THR A 168 0.76 2.01 -7.13
C THR A 168 0.38 3.46 -7.39
N ARG A 169 -0.91 3.74 -7.67
CA ARG A 169 -1.40 5.07 -8.05
C ARG A 169 -2.24 5.73 -6.96
N THR A 170 -3.06 4.93 -6.29
CA THR A 170 -4.06 5.39 -5.34
C THR A 170 -3.41 5.85 -4.04
N ILE A 171 -3.85 7.01 -3.55
CA ILE A 171 -3.38 7.65 -2.33
C ILE A 171 -4.52 7.54 -1.31
N ILE A 172 -4.26 6.85 -0.19
CA ILE A 172 -5.22 6.77 0.92
C ILE A 172 -4.78 7.79 1.97
N MET A 173 -5.61 8.81 2.24
CA MET A 173 -5.24 9.88 3.17
C MET A 173 -5.14 9.38 4.61
N SER A 174 -6.09 8.53 5.04
CA SER A 174 -6.19 7.98 6.39
C SER A 174 -6.31 6.46 6.37
N PRO A 175 -5.22 5.71 6.11
CA PRO A 175 -5.23 4.24 6.02
C PRO A 175 -5.64 3.54 7.33
N GLU A 176 -5.56 4.22 8.46
CA GLU A 176 -6.02 3.76 9.78
C GLU A 176 -7.55 3.86 9.95
N GLN A 177 -8.21 4.71 9.17
CA GLN A 177 -9.66 4.95 9.24
C GLN A 177 -10.41 4.34 8.05
N THR A 178 -9.85 4.45 6.85
CA THR A 178 -10.45 3.94 5.61
C THR A 178 -10.12 2.46 5.44
N LYS A 179 -11.14 1.61 5.44
CA LYS A 179 -11.00 0.20 5.04
C LYS A 179 -10.81 0.12 3.53
N VAL A 180 -9.80 -0.61 3.07
CA VAL A 180 -9.44 -0.69 1.65
C VAL A 180 -9.27 -2.13 1.19
N SER A 181 -10.04 -2.52 0.17
CA SER A 181 -9.83 -3.77 -0.59
C SER A 181 -9.61 -3.44 -2.06
N MET A 182 -8.49 -3.87 -2.62
CA MET A 182 -8.22 -3.81 -4.06
C MET A 182 -8.13 -5.23 -4.58
N LEU A 183 -9.05 -5.60 -5.46
CA LEU A 183 -9.28 -6.97 -5.89
C LEU A 183 -8.99 -7.10 -7.39
N PRO A 184 -7.78 -7.53 -7.78
CA PRO A 184 -7.52 -7.96 -9.15
C PRO A 184 -8.48 -9.06 -9.57
N MET A 185 -8.92 -9.05 -10.82
CA MET A 185 -9.81 -10.03 -11.43
C MET A 185 -9.34 -10.28 -12.87
N TYR A 186 -9.53 -11.50 -13.37
CA TYR A 186 -9.28 -11.78 -14.78
C TYR A 186 -10.29 -11.02 -15.65
N GLY A 187 -9.83 -10.62 -16.84
CA GLY A 187 -10.63 -9.95 -17.85
C GLY A 187 -10.09 -8.59 -18.27
N ASN A 188 -10.59 -8.14 -19.41
CA ASN A 188 -10.44 -6.78 -19.93
C ASN A 188 -11.35 -5.80 -19.16
N HIS A 189 -11.33 -4.53 -19.58
CA HIS A 189 -12.00 -3.44 -18.88
C HIS A 189 -13.47 -3.69 -18.51
N SER A 190 -14.25 -4.37 -19.36
CA SER A 190 -15.71 -4.56 -19.16
C SER A 190 -16.14 -6.01 -18.99
N ASP A 191 -15.20 -6.96 -18.90
CA ASP A 191 -15.53 -8.39 -18.81
C ASP A 191 -16.27 -8.75 -17.51
N ASN A 192 -16.06 -7.99 -16.45
CA ASN A 192 -16.68 -8.22 -15.15
C ASN A 192 -17.88 -7.31 -14.87
N THR A 193 -18.25 -6.44 -15.82
CA THR A 193 -19.42 -5.56 -15.69
C THR A 193 -20.68 -6.16 -16.31
N LYS A 194 -20.55 -7.24 -17.08
CA LYS A 194 -21.64 -7.95 -17.77
C LYS A 194 -21.11 -9.30 -18.28
N ILE A 195 -22.01 -10.25 -18.49
CA ILE A 195 -21.68 -11.47 -19.23
C ILE A 195 -21.58 -11.10 -20.71
N LYS A 196 -20.52 -11.54 -21.40
CA LYS A 196 -20.29 -11.29 -22.84
C LYS A 196 -20.42 -12.53 -23.72
N ASN A 197 -20.22 -13.71 -23.12
CA ASN A 197 -20.34 -15.00 -23.76
C ASN A 197 -20.46 -16.08 -22.67
N GLU A 198 -20.81 -17.30 -23.09
CA GLU A 198 -21.07 -18.42 -22.19
C GLU A 198 -19.83 -18.96 -21.47
N LYS A 199 -18.63 -18.69 -21.99
CA LYS A 199 -17.34 -19.18 -21.46
C LYS A 199 -16.68 -18.22 -20.48
N MET A 200 -17.30 -17.08 -20.21
CA MET A 200 -16.76 -15.99 -19.37
C MET A 200 -17.85 -15.38 -18.51
N GLN A 201 -18.42 -16.16 -17.59
CA GLN A 201 -19.54 -15.71 -16.75
C GLN A 201 -19.12 -15.40 -15.32
N SER A 202 -18.14 -16.16 -14.80
CA SER A 202 -17.79 -16.19 -13.38
C SER A 202 -17.44 -14.80 -12.81
N GLY A 203 -16.65 -14.01 -13.54
CA GLY A 203 -16.16 -12.72 -13.05
C GLY A 203 -17.27 -11.66 -12.97
N ALA A 204 -18.25 -11.70 -13.87
CA ALA A 204 -19.46 -10.87 -13.78
C ALA A 204 -20.32 -11.29 -12.59
N LYS A 205 -20.54 -12.60 -12.38
CA LYS A 205 -21.29 -13.14 -11.23
C LYS A 205 -20.66 -12.77 -9.89
N ILE A 206 -19.34 -12.92 -9.76
CA ILE A 206 -18.57 -12.50 -8.58
C ILE A 206 -18.76 -11.01 -8.33
N SER A 207 -18.60 -10.17 -9.35
CA SER A 207 -18.74 -8.71 -9.21
C SER A 207 -20.16 -8.30 -8.79
N TRP A 208 -21.18 -9.00 -9.29
CA TRP A 208 -22.59 -8.82 -8.90
C TRP A 208 -22.79 -9.07 -7.41
N TYR A 209 -22.35 -10.21 -6.90
CA TYR A 209 -22.48 -10.56 -5.49
C TYR A 209 -21.74 -9.58 -4.58
N ILE A 210 -20.50 -9.25 -4.94
CA ILE A 210 -19.69 -8.31 -4.16
C ILE A 210 -20.38 -6.93 -4.10
N LEU A 211 -20.86 -6.41 -5.22
CA LEU A 211 -21.54 -5.11 -5.25
C LEU A 211 -22.84 -5.14 -4.45
N HIS A 212 -23.65 -6.20 -4.60
CA HIS A 212 -24.90 -6.33 -3.87
C HIS A 212 -24.69 -6.39 -2.36
N HIS A 213 -23.79 -7.25 -1.88
CA HIS A 213 -23.49 -7.33 -0.45
C HIS A 213 -22.93 -6.00 0.07
N PHE A 214 -22.04 -5.35 -0.67
CA PHE A 214 -21.52 -4.05 -0.28
C PHE A 214 -22.62 -2.99 -0.18
N LEU A 215 -23.50 -2.88 -1.18
CA LEU A 215 -24.54 -1.86 -1.21
C LEU A 215 -25.62 -2.10 -0.14
N THR A 216 -26.08 -3.34 0.02
CA THR A 216 -27.10 -3.71 1.03
C THR A 216 -26.55 -3.60 2.45
N HIS A 217 -25.30 -4.05 2.69
CA HIS A 217 -24.64 -3.86 3.98
C HIS A 217 -24.54 -2.38 4.39
N ASN A 218 -24.41 -1.50 3.39
CA ASN A 218 -24.38 -0.05 3.58
C ASN A 218 -25.75 0.62 3.31
N GLY A 219 -26.85 -0.12 3.47
CA GLY A 219 -28.21 0.40 3.54
C GLY A 219 -28.92 0.67 2.22
N THR A 220 -28.31 0.41 1.07
CA THR A 220 -29.04 0.49 -0.22
C THR A 220 -30.12 -0.57 -0.26
N LEU A 221 -31.32 -0.19 -0.73
CA LEU A 221 -32.46 -1.10 -0.85
C LEU A 221 -32.77 -1.40 -2.32
N PHE A 222 -33.05 -2.66 -2.62
CA PHE A 222 -33.45 -3.13 -3.94
C PHE A 222 -34.89 -3.66 -3.94
N ILE A 223 -35.51 -3.74 -5.12
CA ILE A 223 -36.85 -4.31 -5.31
C ILE A 223 -36.90 -5.71 -4.65
N ASN A 224 -37.89 -5.93 -3.80
CA ASN A 224 -38.11 -7.17 -3.03
C ASN A 224 -36.89 -7.61 -2.17
N ASN A 225 -35.93 -6.73 -1.92
CA ASN A 225 -34.66 -7.07 -1.27
C ASN A 225 -33.88 -8.18 -2.02
N GLN A 226 -34.10 -8.31 -3.33
CA GLN A 226 -33.50 -9.33 -4.18
C GLN A 226 -32.27 -8.81 -4.91
N LEU A 227 -31.34 -9.72 -5.19
CA LEU A 227 -30.21 -9.49 -6.07
C LEU A 227 -30.72 -9.21 -7.50
N PRO A 228 -30.36 -8.08 -8.13
CA PRO A 228 -30.77 -7.81 -9.51
C PRO A 228 -30.27 -8.90 -10.46
N PRO A 229 -31.10 -9.42 -11.39
CA PRO A 229 -30.66 -10.44 -12.34
C PRO A 229 -29.58 -9.88 -13.27
N ILE A 230 -28.81 -10.76 -13.93
CA ILE A 230 -27.88 -10.35 -14.99
C ILE A 230 -28.56 -10.50 -16.35
N ILE A 231 -28.93 -9.38 -16.96
CA ILE A 231 -29.49 -9.36 -18.32
C ILE A 231 -28.35 -9.53 -19.35
N ALA A 232 -28.44 -10.60 -20.14
CA ALA A 232 -27.48 -10.98 -21.17
C ALA A 232 -28.22 -11.45 -22.44
N HIS A 233 -28.97 -10.54 -23.09
CA HIS A 233 -29.85 -10.83 -24.24
C HIS A 233 -29.21 -11.55 -25.45
N HIS A 234 -27.88 -11.60 -25.52
CA HIS A 234 -27.14 -12.30 -26.58
C HIS A 234 -26.92 -13.79 -26.28
N LEU A 235 -27.30 -14.25 -25.08
CA LEU A 235 -27.28 -15.66 -24.68
C LEU A 235 -28.69 -16.24 -24.82
N GLU A 236 -28.80 -17.55 -25.08
CA GLU A 236 -30.10 -18.23 -25.25
C GLU A 236 -31.05 -18.00 -24.06
N GLN A 237 -30.51 -17.98 -22.84
CA GLN A 237 -31.27 -17.76 -21.62
C GLN A 237 -31.74 -16.30 -21.46
N GLY A 238 -31.05 -15.34 -22.09
CA GLY A 238 -31.34 -13.90 -22.08
C GLY A 238 -31.20 -13.19 -20.71
N VAL A 239 -31.41 -13.92 -19.61
CA VAL A 239 -31.35 -13.49 -18.22
C VAL A 239 -30.68 -14.60 -17.41
N THR A 240 -29.70 -14.23 -16.59
CA THR A 240 -29.07 -15.13 -15.63
C THR A 240 -29.51 -14.76 -14.22
N GLU A 241 -30.33 -15.60 -13.61
CA GLU A 241 -30.68 -15.49 -12.20
C GLU A 241 -29.54 -16.00 -11.31
N LEU A 242 -29.33 -15.33 -10.20
CA LEU A 242 -28.31 -15.66 -9.22
C LEU A 242 -29.00 -16.03 -7.89
N PRO A 243 -28.57 -17.10 -7.21
CA PRO A 243 -29.01 -17.41 -5.86
C PRO A 243 -29.00 -16.18 -4.94
N GLU A 244 -30.06 -15.94 -4.16
CA GLU A 244 -30.23 -14.68 -3.43
C GLU A 244 -29.18 -14.44 -2.33
N GLN A 245 -28.62 -15.50 -1.74
CA GLN A 245 -27.65 -15.41 -0.65
C GLN A 245 -26.58 -16.52 -0.74
N PRO A 246 -25.51 -16.33 -1.51
CA PRO A 246 -24.43 -17.31 -1.54
C PRO A 246 -23.71 -17.32 -0.20
N ASP A 247 -23.34 -18.49 0.30
CA ASP A 247 -22.41 -18.60 1.41
C ASP A 247 -20.94 -18.45 0.94
N ALA A 248 -19.99 -18.54 1.88
CA ALA A 248 -18.57 -18.44 1.56
C ALA A 248 -18.10 -19.54 0.58
N LYS A 249 -18.66 -20.76 0.67
CA LYS A 249 -18.33 -21.87 -0.22
C LYS A 249 -18.87 -21.65 -1.63
N ASN A 250 -20.08 -21.11 -1.76
CA ASN A 250 -20.68 -20.77 -3.05
C ASN A 250 -19.84 -19.72 -3.79
N LEU A 251 -19.40 -18.66 -3.11
CA LEU A 251 -18.52 -17.65 -3.70
C LEU A 251 -17.14 -18.22 -4.05
N LEU A 252 -16.57 -19.08 -3.19
CA LEU A 252 -15.30 -19.75 -3.46
C LEU A 252 -15.37 -20.63 -4.71
N LYS A 253 -16.47 -21.37 -4.90
CA LYS A 253 -16.72 -22.18 -6.10
C LYS A 253 -16.81 -21.33 -7.37
N LEU A 254 -17.39 -20.13 -7.29
CA LEU A 254 -17.35 -19.19 -8.41
C LEU A 254 -15.92 -18.71 -8.71
N CYS A 255 -15.07 -18.52 -7.70
CA CYS A 255 -13.65 -18.24 -7.92
C CYS A 255 -12.96 -19.42 -8.63
N SER A 256 -13.25 -20.67 -8.25
CA SER A 256 -12.71 -21.85 -8.95
C SER A 256 -13.13 -21.90 -10.42
N LEU A 257 -14.39 -21.58 -10.72
CA LEU A 257 -14.85 -21.42 -12.11
C LEU A 257 -14.10 -20.29 -12.82
N HIS A 258 -13.84 -19.17 -12.14
CA HIS A 258 -13.07 -18.06 -12.72
C HIS A 258 -11.64 -18.45 -13.12
N HIS A 259 -11.00 -19.34 -12.37
CA HIS A 259 -9.72 -19.93 -12.77
C HIS A 259 -9.83 -20.81 -14.01
N LYS A 260 -10.90 -21.59 -14.18
CA LYS A 260 -11.13 -22.38 -15.40
C LYS A 260 -11.37 -21.52 -16.63
N GLU A 261 -12.02 -20.37 -16.44
CA GLU A 261 -12.31 -19.41 -17.52
C GLU A 261 -11.11 -18.50 -17.86
N ARG A 262 -9.97 -18.65 -17.17
CA ARG A 262 -8.78 -17.76 -17.27
C ARG A 262 -8.36 -17.45 -18.70
N GLU A 263 -8.24 -18.47 -19.55
CA GLU A 263 -7.75 -18.33 -20.93
C GLU A 263 -8.72 -17.49 -21.77
N HIS A 264 -10.04 -17.64 -21.56
CA HIS A 264 -11.04 -16.86 -22.27
C HIS A 264 -10.96 -15.37 -21.89
N TYR A 265 -10.77 -15.06 -20.60
CA TYR A 265 -10.52 -13.69 -20.15
C TYR A 265 -9.23 -13.10 -20.73
N LEU A 266 -8.15 -13.89 -20.83
CA LEU A 266 -6.90 -13.44 -21.43
C LEU A 266 -7.06 -13.10 -22.92
N ILE A 267 -7.71 -13.97 -23.68
CA ILE A 267 -7.99 -13.78 -25.11
C ILE A 267 -8.80 -12.50 -25.32
N SER A 268 -9.83 -12.26 -24.49
CA SER A 268 -10.65 -11.04 -24.58
C SER A 268 -9.85 -9.74 -24.36
N GLY A 269 -8.73 -9.81 -23.65
CA GLY A 269 -7.79 -8.71 -23.48
C GLY A 269 -6.91 -8.42 -24.69
N GLN A 270 -6.58 -9.48 -25.44
CA GLN A 270 -5.72 -9.46 -26.63
C GLN A 270 -6.48 -9.02 -27.89
N GLU A 271 -7.81 -9.19 -27.90
CA GLU A 271 -8.66 -8.78 -29.02
C GLU A 271 -8.51 -7.28 -29.35
N PHE A 272 -8.27 -7.01 -30.63
CA PHE A 272 -8.30 -5.67 -31.19
C PHE A 272 -9.70 -5.33 -31.68
N LYS A 273 -10.26 -4.19 -31.26
CA LYS A 273 -11.53 -3.67 -31.79
C LYS A 273 -11.29 -2.36 -32.52
N ILE A 274 -11.94 -2.18 -33.67
CA ILE A 274 -11.79 -1.00 -34.52
C ILE A 274 -12.14 0.30 -33.76
N HIS A 275 -13.06 0.24 -32.80
CA HIS A 275 -13.45 1.37 -31.96
C HIS A 275 -12.51 1.65 -30.78
N ASP A 276 -11.41 0.89 -30.62
CA ASP A 276 -10.37 1.19 -29.63
C ASP A 276 -9.42 2.34 -30.05
N GLY A 277 -9.63 2.92 -31.23
CA GLY A 277 -8.86 4.05 -31.76
C GLY A 277 -7.66 3.59 -32.59
N ILE A 278 -6.60 4.41 -32.61
CA ILE A 278 -5.36 4.11 -33.35
C ILE A 278 -4.79 2.77 -32.85
N PRO A 279 -4.43 1.82 -33.74
CA PRO A 279 -3.86 0.54 -33.35
C PRO A 279 -2.51 0.73 -32.68
N LEU A 280 -2.53 0.83 -31.35
CA LEU A 280 -1.35 0.83 -30.51
C LEU A 280 -1.07 -0.62 -30.05
N PRO A 281 0.21 -0.99 -29.86
CA PRO A 281 0.57 -2.28 -29.32
C PRO A 281 -0.16 -2.55 -28.00
N ARG A 282 -0.74 -3.75 -27.88
CA ARG A 282 -1.35 -4.25 -26.65
C ARG A 282 -0.23 -4.54 -25.64
N ILE A 283 -0.36 -4.01 -24.44
CA ILE A 283 0.66 -4.14 -23.38
C ILE A 283 -0.04 -4.57 -22.10
N ALA A 284 0.46 -5.63 -21.49
CA ALA A 284 -0.02 -6.08 -20.18
C ALA A 284 0.08 -4.96 -19.14
N ARG A 285 -0.94 -4.83 -18.29
CA ARG A 285 -0.95 -3.80 -17.23
C ARG A 285 0.19 -4.03 -16.25
N THR A 286 0.76 -2.92 -15.77
CA THR A 286 1.77 -2.92 -14.69
C THR A 286 1.26 -3.57 -13.40
N LEU A 287 -0.06 -3.59 -13.20
CA LEU A 287 -0.77 -4.37 -12.17
C LEU A 287 -0.26 -5.82 -12.10
N ASN A 288 -0.07 -6.48 -13.25
CA ASN A 288 0.31 -7.90 -13.31
C ASN A 288 1.72 -8.15 -12.76
N ASN A 289 2.58 -7.13 -12.75
CA ASN A 289 3.93 -7.21 -12.15
C ASN A 289 3.90 -7.05 -10.62
N HIS A 290 2.73 -6.71 -10.05
CA HIS A 290 2.56 -6.34 -8.65
C HIS A 290 1.55 -7.21 -7.90
N LEU A 291 1.05 -8.31 -8.50
CA LEU A 291 -0.01 -9.15 -7.93
C LEU A 291 0.30 -9.65 -6.50
N LYS A 292 1.59 -9.92 -6.20
CA LYS A 292 2.05 -10.32 -4.86
C LYS A 292 1.76 -9.32 -3.74
N TYR A 293 1.48 -8.05 -4.07
CA TYR A 293 1.12 -7.00 -3.11
C TYR A 293 -0.39 -6.86 -2.92
N TYR A 294 -1.21 -7.56 -3.71
CA TYR A 294 -2.66 -7.61 -3.57
C TYR A 294 -3.10 -8.87 -2.83
N VAL A 295 -2.39 -9.98 -3.02
CA VAL A 295 -2.68 -11.25 -2.38
C VAL A 295 -1.41 -12.09 -2.24
N LYS A 296 -1.27 -12.80 -1.13
CA LYS A 296 -0.16 -13.74 -0.93
C LYS A 296 -0.43 -15.05 -1.68
N ASN A 297 0.63 -15.67 -2.19
CA ASN A 297 0.52 -16.79 -3.14
C ASN A 297 -0.32 -16.40 -4.37
N SER A 298 -0.04 -15.25 -4.99
CA SER A 298 -0.77 -14.72 -6.16
C SER A 298 -0.69 -15.56 -7.43
N GLN A 299 0.13 -16.62 -7.44
CA GLN A 299 0.10 -17.64 -8.49
C GLN A 299 -1.03 -18.66 -8.28
N PHE A 300 -1.52 -18.80 -7.05
CA PHE A 300 -2.63 -19.67 -6.70
C PHE A 300 -3.92 -18.87 -6.62
N PHE A 301 -3.95 -17.74 -5.88
CA PHE A 301 -5.14 -16.92 -5.70
C PHE A 301 -5.17 -15.74 -6.67
N THR A 302 -6.34 -15.40 -7.20
CA THR A 302 -6.57 -14.22 -8.04
C THR A 302 -6.50 -12.94 -7.21
N ASN A 303 -7.10 -12.94 -6.02
CA ASN A 303 -7.12 -11.80 -5.10
C ASN A 303 -7.34 -12.21 -3.64
N GLN A 304 -7.29 -11.22 -2.74
CA GLN A 304 -7.42 -11.44 -1.31
C GLN A 304 -8.80 -11.99 -0.91
N LEU A 305 -9.88 -11.64 -1.63
CA LEU A 305 -11.21 -12.15 -1.33
C LEU A 305 -11.28 -13.68 -1.53
N GLU A 306 -10.79 -14.21 -2.66
CA GLU A 306 -10.73 -15.66 -2.90
C GLU A 306 -9.95 -16.38 -1.77
N ARG A 307 -8.82 -15.80 -1.37
CA ARG A 307 -7.97 -16.34 -0.31
C ARG A 307 -8.69 -16.38 1.04
N GLU A 308 -9.41 -15.32 1.38
CA GLU A 308 -10.19 -15.23 2.63
C GLU A 308 -11.41 -16.17 2.61
N LEU A 309 -12.10 -16.30 1.47
CA LEU A 309 -13.20 -17.24 1.28
C LEU A 309 -12.73 -18.69 1.49
N PHE A 310 -11.54 -19.04 0.99
CA PHE A 310 -10.96 -20.36 1.23
C PHE A 310 -10.66 -20.58 2.72
N LYS A 311 -10.06 -19.59 3.39
CA LYS A 311 -9.78 -19.67 4.82
C LYS A 311 -11.03 -19.88 5.67
N ILE A 312 -12.12 -19.17 5.36
CA ILE A 312 -13.39 -19.31 6.11
C ILE A 312 -14.06 -20.65 5.80
N SER A 313 -14.02 -21.10 4.55
CA SER A 313 -14.73 -22.30 4.10
C SER A 313 -14.06 -23.60 4.54
N TYR A 314 -12.73 -23.61 4.58
CA TYR A 314 -11.91 -24.80 4.86
C TYR A 314 -10.68 -24.42 5.71
N PRO A 315 -10.90 -23.99 6.97
CA PRO A 315 -9.86 -23.39 7.81
C PRO A 315 -8.69 -24.33 8.10
N ARG A 316 -8.92 -25.64 8.25
CA ARG A 316 -7.84 -26.61 8.57
C ARG A 316 -6.88 -26.76 7.39
N THR A 317 -7.44 -26.96 6.21
CA THR A 317 -6.76 -27.08 4.94
C THR A 317 -5.99 -25.80 4.62
N PHE A 318 -6.64 -24.65 4.79
CA PHE A 318 -5.99 -23.35 4.57
C PHE A 318 -4.79 -23.16 5.50
N ASN A 319 -4.99 -23.35 6.80
CA ASN A 319 -3.95 -23.13 7.79
C ASN A 319 -2.74 -24.08 7.57
N TYR A 320 -3.02 -25.35 7.28
CA TYR A 320 -1.99 -26.35 7.02
C TYR A 320 -1.19 -26.08 5.73
N LEU A 321 -1.86 -25.69 4.64
CA LEU A 321 -1.24 -25.52 3.33
C LEU A 321 -0.71 -24.11 3.05
N PHE A 322 -1.17 -23.07 3.74
CA PHE A 322 -0.81 -21.67 3.45
C PHE A 322 -0.24 -20.91 4.64
N GLU A 323 -0.49 -21.36 5.88
CA GLU A 323 -0.06 -20.68 7.11
C GLU A 323 0.81 -21.55 8.00
N LYS A 324 1.45 -22.60 7.46
CA LYS A 324 2.36 -23.49 8.20
C LYS A 324 1.76 -24.12 9.46
N ASN A 325 0.45 -24.37 9.47
CA ASN A 325 -0.27 -24.94 10.61
C ASN A 325 -0.07 -24.14 11.92
N GLN A 326 0.04 -22.81 11.80
CA GLN A 326 0.22 -21.91 12.94
C GLN A 326 -1.08 -21.72 13.69
N PHE A 327 -0.97 -21.66 15.03
CA PHE A 327 -2.12 -21.41 15.88
C PHE A 327 -2.79 -20.05 15.60
N ASP A 328 -4.04 -20.05 15.12
CA ASP A 328 -4.89 -18.89 14.90
C ASP A 328 -5.99 -18.80 15.96
N GLU A 329 -5.90 -17.81 16.85
CA GLU A 329 -6.88 -17.58 17.92
C GLU A 329 -8.33 -17.38 17.42
N ARG A 330 -8.52 -17.05 16.14
CA ARG A 330 -9.84 -16.89 15.52
C ARG A 330 -10.50 -18.23 15.15
N PHE A 331 -9.70 -19.28 15.00
CA PHE A 331 -10.12 -20.61 14.59
C PHE A 331 -9.56 -21.67 15.57
N PRO A 332 -9.83 -21.58 16.88
CA PRO A 332 -9.11 -22.35 17.90
C PRO A 332 -9.21 -23.87 17.69
N HIS A 333 -10.32 -24.35 17.13
CA HIS A 333 -10.56 -25.78 16.84
C HIS A 333 -10.03 -26.25 15.46
N ASN A 334 -9.41 -25.36 14.69
CA ASN A 334 -8.93 -25.63 13.32
C ASN A 334 -7.48 -25.18 13.07
N SER A 335 -6.80 -24.65 14.09
CA SER A 335 -5.56 -23.88 13.98
C SER A 335 -4.26 -24.63 14.22
N ALA A 336 -4.34 -25.89 14.62
CA ALA A 336 -3.20 -26.77 14.80
C ALA A 336 -3.65 -28.18 14.42
N SER A 337 -4.10 -28.32 13.18
CA SER A 337 -4.79 -29.53 12.72
C SER A 337 -3.80 -30.65 12.47
N THR A 338 -4.17 -31.87 12.85
CA THR A 338 -3.46 -33.09 12.48
C THR A 338 -3.62 -33.38 10.99
N LYS A 339 -2.73 -34.19 10.41
CA LYS A 339 -2.84 -34.59 8.99
C LYS A 339 -4.19 -35.25 8.68
N GLN A 340 -4.69 -36.07 9.60
CA GLN A 340 -5.95 -36.79 9.46
C GLN A 340 -7.16 -35.84 9.42
N GLU A 341 -7.18 -34.83 10.29
CA GLU A 341 -8.24 -33.81 10.29
C GLU A 341 -8.25 -32.96 9.02
N VAL A 342 -7.06 -32.66 8.47
CA VAL A 342 -6.94 -31.95 7.19
C VAL A 342 -7.38 -32.84 6.03
N ILE A 343 -7.02 -34.12 6.03
CA ILE A 343 -7.48 -35.08 5.01
C ILE A 343 -9.01 -35.19 5.03
N ALA A 344 -9.64 -35.25 6.21
CA ALA A 344 -11.10 -35.30 6.32
C ALA A 344 -11.76 -34.04 5.73
N GLU A 345 -11.22 -32.84 5.99
CA GLU A 345 -11.73 -31.61 5.40
C GLU A 345 -11.49 -31.55 3.87
N LEU A 346 -10.35 -32.07 3.40
CA LEU A 346 -10.03 -32.20 1.97
C LEU A 346 -10.98 -33.16 1.24
N GLU A 347 -11.47 -34.21 1.89
CA GLU A 347 -12.49 -35.09 1.31
C GLU A 347 -13.80 -34.36 1.05
N HIS A 348 -14.25 -33.52 1.99
CA HIS A 348 -15.40 -32.65 1.78
C HIS A 348 -15.13 -31.64 0.67
N LEU A 349 -13.96 -30.99 0.65
CA LEU A 349 -13.59 -30.05 -0.40
C LEU A 349 -13.61 -30.70 -1.78
N ARG A 350 -13.11 -31.95 -1.90
CA ARG A 350 -13.10 -32.72 -3.16
C ARG A 350 -14.51 -32.94 -3.71
N GLN A 351 -15.50 -33.11 -2.85
CA GLN A 351 -16.90 -33.29 -3.22
C GLN A 351 -17.56 -31.95 -3.58
N ASP A 352 -17.34 -30.93 -2.75
CA ASP A 352 -17.98 -29.61 -2.87
C ASP A 352 -17.43 -28.80 -4.08
N ASP A 353 -16.10 -28.80 -4.25
CA ASP A 353 -15.34 -28.06 -5.25
C ASP A 353 -14.13 -28.88 -5.78
N PRO A 354 -14.36 -29.82 -6.71
CA PRO A 354 -13.30 -30.67 -7.26
C PRO A 354 -12.24 -29.88 -8.03
N ASP A 355 -12.57 -28.71 -8.58
CA ASP A 355 -11.64 -27.89 -9.33
C ASP A 355 -10.61 -27.21 -8.41
N LEU A 356 -11.06 -26.70 -7.26
CA LEU A 356 -10.16 -26.24 -6.21
C LEU A 356 -9.29 -27.38 -5.69
N PHE A 357 -9.88 -28.57 -5.48
CA PHE A 357 -9.14 -29.75 -5.03
C PHE A 357 -7.97 -30.09 -5.97
N ILE A 358 -8.22 -30.12 -7.29
CA ILE A 358 -7.19 -30.38 -8.29
C ILE A 358 -6.09 -29.31 -8.23
N ARG A 359 -6.45 -28.03 -8.12
CA ARG A 359 -5.48 -26.93 -8.00
C ARG A 359 -4.57 -27.08 -6.77
N LEU A 360 -5.06 -27.63 -5.66
CA LEU A 360 -4.26 -27.94 -4.46
C LEU A 360 -3.16 -28.98 -4.73
N GLY A 361 -3.16 -29.65 -5.88
CA GLY A 361 -2.03 -30.44 -6.39
C GLY A 361 -0.69 -29.71 -6.32
N THR A 362 -0.68 -28.44 -6.71
CA THR A 362 0.51 -27.56 -6.63
C THR A 362 0.98 -27.30 -5.19
N ARG A 363 0.18 -27.67 -4.20
CA ARG A 363 0.45 -27.55 -2.77
C ARG A 363 0.74 -28.90 -2.11
N GLY A 364 0.91 -29.98 -2.87
CA GLY A 364 1.27 -31.30 -2.34
C GLY A 364 0.10 -32.08 -1.76
N VAL A 365 -1.10 -31.85 -2.31
CA VAL A 365 -2.28 -32.69 -2.12
C VAL A 365 -2.40 -33.59 -3.35
N ALA A 366 -2.58 -34.90 -3.19
CA ALA A 366 -2.83 -35.78 -4.33
C ALA A 366 -3.86 -36.86 -4.00
N SER A 367 -4.72 -37.18 -4.96
CA SER A 367 -5.62 -38.33 -4.87
C SER A 367 -4.88 -39.58 -5.35
N THR A 368 -4.94 -40.65 -4.57
CA THR A 368 -4.39 -41.97 -4.91
C THR A 368 -5.44 -43.05 -4.70
N ASP A 369 -5.17 -44.28 -5.15
CA ASP A 369 -6.05 -45.43 -4.92
C ASP A 369 -6.27 -45.73 -3.42
N LYS A 370 -5.37 -45.26 -2.56
CA LYS A 370 -5.44 -45.41 -1.10
C LYS A 370 -6.07 -44.20 -0.39
N GLY A 371 -6.65 -43.27 -1.14
CA GLY A 371 -7.22 -42.01 -0.62
C GLY A 371 -6.33 -40.79 -0.87
N ILE A 372 -6.58 -39.71 -0.13
CA ILE A 372 -5.84 -38.45 -0.26
C ILE A 372 -4.50 -38.53 0.46
N THR A 373 -3.43 -38.17 -0.25
CA THR A 373 -2.10 -37.98 0.32
C THR A 373 -1.82 -36.49 0.54
N LEU A 374 -1.16 -36.18 1.66
CA LEU A 374 -0.90 -34.82 2.12
C LEU A 374 0.55 -34.68 2.58
N GLY A 375 1.27 -33.72 1.98
CA GLY A 375 2.64 -33.37 2.37
C GLY A 375 2.74 -32.74 3.77
N ASN A 376 3.95 -32.32 4.16
CA ASN A 376 4.16 -31.58 5.43
C ASN A 376 3.56 -30.16 5.38
N PRO A 377 3.24 -29.56 6.55
CA PRO A 377 2.74 -28.19 6.63
C PRO A 377 3.63 -27.21 5.87
N ARG A 378 3.03 -26.27 5.16
CA ARG A 378 3.76 -25.34 4.27
C ARG A 378 3.05 -24.00 4.16
N GLY A 379 3.65 -23.09 3.41
CA GLY A 379 3.16 -21.71 3.26
C GLY A 379 4.08 -20.73 3.95
N ILE A 380 3.50 -19.68 4.52
CA ILE A 380 4.20 -18.55 5.13
C ILE A 380 3.89 -18.46 6.62
N TYR A 381 4.77 -17.81 7.39
CA TYR A 381 4.58 -17.61 8.83
C TYR A 381 3.64 -16.42 9.11
N TYR A 382 2.48 -16.39 8.47
CA TYR A 382 1.59 -15.23 8.55
C TYR A 382 0.14 -15.68 8.65
N LEU A 383 -0.54 -15.22 9.69
CA LEU A 383 -1.97 -15.43 9.87
C LEU A 383 -2.74 -14.33 9.15
N GLU A 384 -3.37 -14.69 8.05
CA GLU A 384 -3.98 -13.73 7.13
C GLU A 384 -5.21 -13.06 7.75
N PRO A 385 -5.44 -11.76 7.53
CA PRO A 385 -6.66 -11.09 7.94
C PRO A 385 -7.84 -11.55 7.07
N CYS A 386 -9.07 -11.48 7.61
CA CYS A 386 -10.32 -11.67 6.86
C CYS A 386 -10.96 -10.31 6.55
N ALA A 387 -10.12 -9.31 6.22
CA ALA A 387 -10.53 -7.92 6.18
C ALA A 387 -11.41 -7.60 4.97
N SER A 388 -11.15 -8.23 3.82
CA SER A 388 -11.89 -7.96 2.58
C SER A 388 -13.31 -8.49 2.65
N ILE A 389 -13.48 -9.74 3.08
CA ILE A 389 -14.81 -10.34 3.27
C ILE A 389 -15.56 -9.66 4.41
N GLN A 390 -14.89 -9.24 5.50
CA GLN A 390 -15.53 -8.44 6.54
C GLN A 390 -15.97 -7.06 6.04
N GLN A 391 -15.29 -6.49 5.05
CA GLN A 391 -15.67 -5.22 4.42
C GLN A 391 -16.84 -5.39 3.44
N ILE A 392 -16.91 -6.52 2.72
CA ILE A 392 -17.89 -6.78 1.65
C ILE A 392 -19.18 -7.41 2.20
N ALA A 393 -19.03 -8.51 2.93
CA ALA A 393 -20.11 -9.38 3.38
C ALA A 393 -19.81 -9.87 4.81
N PRO A 394 -19.83 -8.96 5.82
CA PRO A 394 -19.50 -9.33 7.20
C PRO A 394 -20.37 -10.45 7.75
N GLN A 395 -21.60 -10.62 7.29
CA GLN A 395 -22.47 -11.74 7.69
C GLN A 395 -21.89 -13.13 7.37
N MET A 396 -20.97 -13.24 6.40
CA MET A 396 -20.29 -14.50 6.06
C MET A 396 -19.11 -14.82 6.98
N VAL A 397 -18.73 -13.88 7.85
CA VAL A 397 -17.55 -14.00 8.72
C VAL A 397 -17.99 -14.47 10.11
N PRO A 398 -17.34 -15.49 10.70
CA PRO A 398 -17.63 -15.89 12.07
C PRO A 398 -17.44 -14.73 13.07
N GLU A 399 -18.29 -14.64 14.10
CA GLU A 399 -18.22 -13.54 15.08
C GLU A 399 -16.86 -13.46 15.80
N LEU A 400 -16.27 -14.62 16.14
CA LEU A 400 -14.96 -14.66 16.78
C LEU A 400 -13.86 -14.03 15.89
N VAL A 401 -13.93 -14.24 14.57
CA VAL A 401 -13.04 -13.60 13.60
C VAL A 401 -13.22 -12.08 13.65
N LYS A 402 -14.47 -11.59 13.62
CA LYS A 402 -14.77 -10.14 13.66
C LYS A 402 -14.26 -9.47 14.93
N GLN A 403 -14.44 -10.11 16.08
CA GLN A 403 -14.04 -9.58 17.39
C GLN A 403 -12.52 -9.43 17.50
N ARG A 404 -11.76 -10.36 16.91
CA ARG A 404 -10.29 -10.35 16.93
C ARG A 404 -9.66 -9.51 15.81
N SER A 405 -10.40 -9.19 14.75
CA SER A 405 -9.92 -8.41 13.59
C SER A 405 -9.16 -7.12 13.93
N PRO A 406 -9.59 -6.25 14.89
CA PRO A 406 -8.87 -5.01 15.18
C PRO A 406 -7.41 -5.23 15.60
N ALA A 407 -7.13 -6.27 16.39
CA ALA A 407 -5.77 -6.63 16.78
C ALA A 407 -5.01 -7.32 15.63
N MET A 408 -5.68 -8.25 14.93
CA MET A 408 -5.09 -8.99 13.81
C MET A 408 -4.72 -8.08 12.63
N ASN A 409 -5.44 -6.99 12.41
CA ASN A 409 -5.30 -6.18 11.21
C ASN A 409 -4.13 -5.17 11.27
N LYS A 410 -3.54 -4.91 12.45
CA LYS A 410 -2.47 -3.91 12.61
C LYS A 410 -1.25 -4.19 11.74
N LEU A 411 -0.74 -5.43 11.76
CA LEU A 411 0.41 -5.84 10.96
C LEU A 411 0.14 -5.74 9.44
N PRO A 412 -0.94 -6.32 8.88
CA PRO A 412 -1.28 -6.15 7.46
C PRO A 412 -1.47 -4.69 7.04
N GLN A 413 -2.08 -3.87 7.91
CA GLN A 413 -2.27 -2.44 7.63
C GLN A 413 -0.92 -1.73 7.49
N LEU A 414 0.00 -1.97 8.43
CA LEU A 414 1.36 -1.43 8.36
C LEU A 414 2.11 -1.91 7.12
N GLU A 415 2.03 -3.21 6.79
CA GLU A 415 2.64 -3.79 5.57
C GLU A 415 2.14 -3.05 4.31
N LEU A 416 0.82 -2.89 4.17
CA LEU A 416 0.22 -2.21 3.02
C LEU A 416 0.52 -0.71 2.99
N GLU A 417 0.56 -0.03 4.14
CA GLU A 417 0.92 1.39 4.22
C GLU A 417 2.34 1.62 3.71
N VAL A 418 3.29 0.77 4.11
CA VAL A 418 4.67 0.86 3.61
C VAL A 418 4.74 0.56 2.12
N TYR A 419 4.06 -0.48 1.62
CA TYR A 419 4.04 -0.77 0.18
C TYR A 419 3.52 0.41 -0.62
N ARG A 420 2.39 1.02 -0.20
CA ARG A 420 1.82 2.21 -0.85
C ARG A 420 2.78 3.41 -0.80
N LEU A 421 3.43 3.63 0.34
CA LEU A 421 4.44 4.68 0.49
C LEU A 421 5.59 4.49 -0.50
N CYS A 422 6.17 3.28 -0.57
CA CYS A 422 7.25 2.96 -1.48
C CYS A 422 6.83 3.15 -2.95
N PHE A 423 5.65 2.67 -3.35
CA PHE A 423 5.14 2.87 -4.71
C PHE A 423 4.89 4.34 -5.03
N ARG A 424 4.30 5.09 -4.08
CA ARG A 424 4.06 6.53 -4.22
C ARG A 424 5.37 7.28 -4.45
N TYR A 425 6.40 6.99 -3.64
CA TYR A 425 7.71 7.59 -3.82
C TYR A 425 8.29 7.33 -5.22
N GLN A 426 8.23 6.08 -5.71
CA GLN A 426 8.76 5.72 -7.03
C GLN A 426 7.98 6.36 -8.19
N ARG A 427 6.68 6.56 -8.02
CA ARG A 427 5.79 7.01 -9.10
C ARG A 427 5.66 8.52 -9.19
N GLU A 428 5.52 9.20 -8.07
CA GLU A 428 5.29 10.65 -8.08
C GLU A 428 6.56 11.36 -8.50
N LYS A 429 6.46 12.39 -9.35
CA LYS A 429 7.61 13.26 -9.62
C LYS A 429 7.98 13.99 -8.34
N SER A 430 9.27 14.28 -8.15
CA SER A 430 9.69 15.07 -6.99
C SER A 430 9.10 16.47 -7.13
N GLU A 431 8.47 16.96 -6.06
CA GLU A 431 8.07 18.35 -5.94
C GLU A 431 9.32 19.26 -5.90
N LEU A 432 10.44 18.71 -5.43
CA LEU A 432 11.72 19.42 -5.28
C LEU A 432 12.70 19.28 -6.47
N ASN A 433 12.52 18.29 -7.35
CA ASN A 433 13.44 17.99 -8.45
C ASN A 433 12.67 17.40 -9.65
N PHE A 434 12.54 18.18 -10.73
CA PHE A 434 11.71 17.83 -11.88
C PHE A 434 12.36 16.86 -12.87
N ASP A 435 13.68 16.67 -12.80
CA ASP A 435 14.44 15.80 -13.69
C ASP A 435 15.07 14.62 -12.95
N SER A 436 15.00 13.44 -13.60
CA SER A 436 15.56 12.14 -13.23
C SER A 436 14.71 11.17 -12.37
N ASN A 437 15.08 9.89 -12.48
CA ASN A 437 14.63 8.80 -11.60
C ASN A 437 14.84 9.20 -10.13
N ARG A 438 13.86 8.91 -9.28
CA ARG A 438 13.92 9.27 -7.85
C ARG A 438 15.18 8.72 -7.19
N ALA A 439 15.93 9.60 -6.52
CA ALA A 439 17.26 9.32 -5.97
C ALA A 439 17.35 8.09 -5.05
N GLN A 440 16.25 7.70 -4.39
CA GLN A 440 16.19 6.58 -3.45
C GLN A 440 15.33 5.41 -3.95
N SER A 441 15.19 5.24 -5.28
CA SER A 441 14.37 4.18 -5.87
C SER A 441 14.82 2.77 -5.51
N SER A 442 16.14 2.54 -5.34
CA SER A 442 16.71 1.27 -4.88
C SER A 442 16.39 1.02 -3.40
N LEU A 443 16.54 2.04 -2.55
CA LEU A 443 16.24 1.96 -1.12
C LEU A 443 14.79 1.54 -0.85
N VAL A 444 13.82 2.10 -1.58
CA VAL A 444 12.41 1.68 -1.38
C VAL A 444 12.11 0.26 -1.90
N ILE A 445 12.90 -0.29 -2.84
CA ILE A 445 12.82 -1.70 -3.20
C ILE A 445 13.36 -2.55 -2.04
N HIS A 446 14.49 -2.14 -1.46
CA HIS A 446 15.08 -2.80 -0.31
C HIS A 446 14.12 -2.83 0.90
N ILE A 447 13.54 -1.68 1.26
CA ILE A 447 12.52 -1.57 2.33
C ILE A 447 11.38 -2.57 2.12
N ARG A 448 10.82 -2.64 0.89
CA ARG A 448 9.74 -3.58 0.59
C ARG A 448 10.17 -5.03 0.74
N ASN A 449 11.37 -5.37 0.30
CA ASN A 449 11.89 -6.74 0.40
C ASN A 449 12.14 -7.15 1.87
N GLU A 450 12.71 -6.27 2.68
CA GLU A 450 12.89 -6.50 4.12
C GLU A 450 11.54 -6.73 4.82
N ILE A 451 10.56 -5.86 4.58
CA ILE A 451 9.22 -6.00 5.18
C ILE A 451 8.55 -7.28 4.72
N ASN A 452 8.64 -7.61 3.43
CA ASN A 452 8.08 -8.85 2.90
C ASN A 452 8.68 -10.08 3.59
N TYR A 453 10.00 -10.08 3.81
CA TYR A 453 10.70 -11.13 4.53
C TYR A 453 10.25 -11.22 6.00
N ILE A 454 10.19 -10.10 6.72
CA ILE A 454 9.75 -10.06 8.12
C ILE A 454 8.32 -10.61 8.24
N VAL A 455 7.40 -10.18 7.38
CA VAL A 455 6.01 -10.62 7.47
C VAL A 455 5.87 -12.11 7.12
N ASN A 456 6.46 -12.56 6.01
CA ASN A 456 6.15 -13.86 5.43
C ASN A 456 7.09 -15.00 5.85
N ASN A 457 8.34 -14.70 6.17
CA ASN A 457 9.39 -15.71 6.32
C ASN A 457 9.91 -15.84 7.77
N SER A 458 9.72 -14.82 8.60
CA SER A 458 10.09 -14.89 10.02
C SER A 458 9.05 -15.67 10.83
N SER A 459 9.48 -16.55 11.74
CA SER A 459 8.59 -17.29 12.66
C SER A 459 8.18 -16.49 13.90
N LEU A 460 8.57 -15.21 13.99
CA LEU A 460 8.25 -14.34 15.12
C LEU A 460 6.75 -14.11 15.26
N SER A 461 6.31 -13.74 16.47
CA SER A 461 4.91 -13.36 16.71
C SER A 461 4.53 -12.11 15.91
N ARG A 462 3.24 -11.93 15.66
CA ARG A 462 2.69 -10.79 14.93
C ARG A 462 3.13 -9.45 15.53
N ASP A 463 3.08 -9.33 16.85
CA ASP A 463 3.37 -8.07 17.53
C ASP A 463 4.88 -7.75 17.48
N ILE A 464 5.73 -8.78 17.59
CA ILE A 464 7.18 -8.63 17.38
C ILE A 464 7.47 -8.20 15.93
N LYS A 465 6.82 -8.82 14.93
CA LYS A 465 6.95 -8.42 13.52
C LYS A 465 6.54 -6.97 13.28
N HIS A 466 5.44 -6.54 13.89
CA HIS A 466 4.95 -5.17 13.79
C HIS A 466 6.00 -4.17 14.29
N HIS A 467 6.55 -4.39 15.48
CA HIS A 467 7.60 -3.53 16.02
C HIS A 467 8.90 -3.60 15.21
N LEU A 468 9.31 -4.79 14.77
CA LEU A 468 10.50 -4.95 13.94
C LEU A 468 10.41 -4.19 12.60
N ILE A 469 9.22 -4.15 11.98
CA ILE A 469 8.99 -3.33 10.78
C ILE A 469 9.18 -1.85 11.09
N LEU A 470 8.60 -1.36 12.20
CA LEU A 470 8.76 0.04 12.60
C LEU A 470 10.23 0.38 12.89
N ASP A 471 10.97 -0.51 13.56
CA ASP A 471 12.40 -0.33 13.86
C ASP A 471 13.23 -0.28 12.57
N LYS A 472 12.88 -1.09 11.57
CA LYS A 472 13.50 -1.02 10.24
C LYS A 472 13.21 0.30 9.53
N ILE A 473 11.96 0.76 9.56
CA ILE A 473 11.57 2.05 8.98
C ILE A 473 12.30 3.21 9.67
N GLU A 474 12.42 3.16 10.99
CA GLU A 474 13.18 4.09 11.83
C GLU A 474 14.66 4.12 11.42
N SER A 475 15.31 2.96 11.29
CA SER A 475 16.68 2.86 10.82
C SER A 475 16.89 3.48 9.42
N HIS A 476 15.94 3.26 8.49
CA HIS A 476 15.98 3.89 7.17
C HIS A 476 15.77 5.40 7.22
N TYR A 477 14.90 5.88 8.12
CA TYR A 477 14.69 7.30 8.37
C TYR A 477 15.95 7.97 8.94
N GLU A 478 16.54 7.39 9.98
CA GLU A 478 17.79 7.85 10.59
C GLU A 478 18.92 7.90 9.57
N PHE A 479 19.07 6.85 8.76
CA PHE A 479 20.05 6.81 7.67
C PHE A 479 19.87 7.99 6.70
N LEU A 480 18.64 8.33 6.32
CA LEU A 480 18.36 9.46 5.43
C LEU A 480 18.65 10.83 6.09
N ILE A 481 18.41 10.96 7.40
CA ILE A 481 18.74 12.19 8.15
C ILE A 481 20.26 12.34 8.31
N GLN A 482 20.95 11.28 8.75
CA GLN A 482 22.39 11.26 8.96
C GLN A 482 23.17 11.41 7.64
N SER A 483 22.63 10.92 6.53
CA SER A 483 23.22 11.15 5.18
C SER A 483 22.86 12.51 4.57
N ASN A 484 22.24 13.42 5.33
CA ASN A 484 21.76 14.73 4.86
C ASN A 484 20.96 14.63 3.54
N SER A 485 20.19 13.55 3.38
CA SER A 485 19.51 13.25 2.12
C SER A 485 18.49 14.35 1.79
N SER A 486 18.49 14.86 0.56
CA SER A 486 17.46 15.79 0.07
C SER A 486 16.17 15.08 -0.35
N SER A 487 16.12 13.74 -0.29
CA SER A 487 14.98 12.95 -0.74
C SER A 487 13.71 13.21 0.07
N GLU A 488 12.58 13.38 -0.61
CA GLU A 488 11.24 13.45 0.00
C GLU A 488 10.89 12.19 0.83
N LEU A 489 11.57 11.07 0.54
CA LEU A 489 11.38 9.81 1.29
C LEU A 489 11.56 10.02 2.80
N LYS A 490 12.49 10.88 3.23
CA LYS A 490 12.72 11.13 4.66
C LYS A 490 11.47 11.69 5.36
N PHE A 491 10.73 12.56 4.67
CA PHE A 491 9.50 13.15 5.21
C PHE A 491 8.37 12.13 5.19
N MET A 492 8.27 11.33 4.12
CA MET A 492 7.28 10.27 4.03
C MET A 492 7.46 9.21 5.14
N LEU A 493 8.70 8.77 5.39
CA LEU A 493 8.99 7.81 6.47
C LEU A 493 8.74 8.44 7.84
N ARG A 494 9.12 9.71 8.06
CA ARG A 494 8.80 10.44 9.30
C ARG A 494 7.29 10.50 9.55
N ASP A 495 6.50 10.82 8.53
CA ASP A 495 5.05 10.94 8.67
C ASP A 495 4.42 9.57 8.97
N LEU A 496 4.91 8.49 8.35
CA LEU A 496 4.52 7.13 8.69
C LEU A 496 4.85 6.78 10.14
N LEU A 497 6.08 7.06 10.59
CA LEU A 497 6.50 6.83 11.98
C LEU A 497 5.67 7.64 12.97
N LYS A 498 5.39 8.91 12.67
CA LYS A 498 4.55 9.79 13.49
C LYS A 498 3.14 9.21 13.68
N LYS A 499 2.52 8.72 12.60
CA LYS A 499 1.20 8.05 12.68
C LYS A 499 1.21 6.81 13.58
N GLN A 500 2.36 6.16 13.69
CA GLN A 500 2.57 4.99 14.54
C GLN A 500 3.07 5.37 15.94
N GLY A 501 2.94 6.65 16.33
CA GLY A 501 3.33 7.17 17.65
C GLY A 501 4.84 7.29 17.86
N ARG A 502 5.65 7.33 16.79
CA ARG A 502 7.11 7.53 16.87
C ARG A 502 7.48 8.91 16.34
N GLN A 503 7.82 9.83 17.23
CA GLN A 503 8.29 11.17 16.91
C GLN A 503 9.77 11.32 17.25
N TYR A 504 10.46 12.25 16.56
CA TYR A 504 11.91 12.41 16.68
C TYR A 504 12.31 13.88 16.72
N GLN A 505 13.35 14.17 17.50
CA GLN A 505 14.07 15.43 17.50
C GLN A 505 15.44 15.25 16.82
N ILE A 506 15.83 16.24 16.03
CA ILE A 506 17.07 16.22 15.26
C ILE A 506 18.02 17.25 15.87
N HIS A 507 19.16 16.79 16.40
CA HIS A 507 20.19 17.64 16.98
C HIS A 507 21.35 17.80 16.00
N LYS A 508 21.67 19.04 15.61
CA LYS A 508 22.79 19.35 14.69
C LYS A 508 23.94 19.98 15.48
N HIS A 509 25.10 19.33 15.49
CA HIS A 509 26.20 19.69 16.39
C HIS A 509 27.35 20.53 15.79
N SER A 510 27.47 20.72 14.46
CA SER A 510 28.62 21.45 13.89
C SER A 510 28.37 22.14 12.54
N LEU A 511 28.69 23.43 12.45
CA LEU A 511 28.70 24.22 11.20
C LEU A 511 29.83 23.80 10.25
N LEU A 512 31.00 23.43 10.77
CA LEU A 512 32.15 22.97 9.99
C LEU A 512 31.85 21.67 9.24
N ASN A 513 31.15 20.75 9.90
CA ASN A 513 30.71 19.49 9.27
C ASN A 513 29.73 19.78 8.12
N GLY A 514 28.90 20.83 8.24
CA GLY A 514 28.00 21.28 7.17
C GLY A 514 28.73 21.72 5.90
N VAL A 515 29.83 22.48 6.03
CA VAL A 515 30.66 22.90 4.89
C VAL A 515 31.29 21.69 4.20
N LEU A 516 31.82 20.75 4.99
CA LEU A 516 32.50 19.57 4.47
C LEU A 516 31.53 18.58 3.79
N ILE A 517 30.32 18.41 4.33
CA ILE A 517 29.21 17.69 3.68
C ILE A 517 28.85 18.34 2.34
N GLY A 518 28.74 19.68 2.30
CA GLY A 518 28.45 20.41 1.07
C GLY A 518 29.51 20.19 -0.01
N LEU A 519 30.79 20.12 0.37
CA LEU A 519 31.90 19.83 -0.54
C LEU A 519 31.85 18.39 -1.07
N VAL A 520 31.59 17.40 -0.20
CA VAL A 520 31.41 15.99 -0.62
C VAL A 520 30.22 15.83 -1.57
N ASP A 521 29.09 16.48 -1.26
CA ASP A 521 27.90 16.47 -2.12
C ASP A 521 28.20 17.12 -3.48
N ALA A 522 28.91 18.25 -3.53
CA ALA A 522 29.27 18.92 -4.77
C ALA A 522 30.17 18.06 -5.66
N LEU A 523 31.21 17.46 -5.08
CA LEU A 523 32.13 16.56 -5.79
C LEU A 523 31.38 15.34 -6.34
N ILE A 524 30.55 14.70 -5.54
CA ILE A 524 29.84 13.49 -5.97
C ILE A 524 28.74 13.82 -6.99
N CYS A 525 28.04 14.94 -6.87
CA CYS A 525 27.11 15.40 -7.89
C CYS A 525 27.80 15.63 -9.23
N LEU A 526 28.97 16.29 -9.24
CA LEU A 526 29.75 16.51 -10.46
C LEU A 526 30.13 15.18 -11.13
N VAL A 527 30.57 14.20 -10.36
CA VAL A 527 30.92 12.86 -10.85
C VAL A 527 29.70 12.13 -11.41
N ARG A 528 28.56 12.22 -10.72
CA ARG A 528 27.30 11.62 -11.17
C ARG A 528 26.82 12.24 -12.48
N GLU A 529 26.85 13.58 -12.60
CA GLU A 529 26.43 14.26 -13.84
C GLU A 529 27.36 13.90 -15.00
N LEU A 530 28.68 13.82 -14.77
CA LEU A 530 29.64 13.36 -15.78
C LEU A 530 29.35 11.93 -16.24
N ILE A 531 29.02 11.01 -15.32
CA ILE A 531 28.71 9.61 -15.64
C ILE A 531 27.35 9.48 -16.34
N SER A 532 26.35 10.25 -15.92
CA SER A 532 25.04 10.31 -16.57
C SER A 532 25.16 10.85 -18.00
N PHE A 533 25.94 11.93 -18.18
CA PHE A 533 26.27 12.49 -19.49
C PHE A 533 26.94 11.43 -20.37
N VAL A 534 27.99 10.78 -19.87
CA VAL A 534 28.69 9.67 -20.54
C VAL A 534 27.76 8.51 -20.92
N GLY A 535 26.90 8.06 -20.00
CA GLY A 535 25.96 6.97 -20.24
C GLY A 535 24.91 7.30 -21.31
N ASN A 536 24.49 8.56 -21.38
CA ASN A 536 23.58 9.05 -22.42
C ASN A 536 24.29 9.27 -23.77
N LEU A 537 25.61 9.44 -23.75
CA LEU A 537 26.47 9.60 -24.93
C LEU A 537 26.95 8.28 -25.54
N GLY A 538 26.41 7.13 -25.14
CA GLY A 538 26.79 5.81 -25.68
C GLY A 538 26.74 5.68 -27.22
N TYR A 539 26.14 6.64 -27.92
CA TYR A 539 26.13 6.75 -29.39
C TYR A 539 27.28 7.57 -30.00
N ILE A 540 28.08 8.30 -29.22
CA ILE A 540 29.08 9.30 -29.71
C ILE A 540 30.51 8.72 -29.85
N GLY A 541 30.69 7.40 -29.71
CA GLY A 541 31.96 6.72 -30.01
C GLY A 541 33.04 6.82 -28.91
N GLY A 542 33.93 5.81 -28.88
CA GLY A 542 34.88 5.58 -27.78
C GLY A 542 35.91 6.69 -27.51
N ALA A 543 36.16 7.58 -28.48
CA ALA A 543 37.13 8.68 -28.32
C ALA A 543 36.67 9.71 -27.27
N THR A 544 35.38 10.05 -27.25
CA THR A 544 34.81 11.00 -26.29
C THR A 544 34.80 10.43 -24.87
N LEU A 545 34.50 9.12 -24.74
CA LEU A 545 34.53 8.39 -23.47
C LEU A 545 35.95 8.30 -22.89
N SER A 546 36.95 8.08 -23.75
CA SER A 546 38.36 8.05 -23.36
C SER A 546 38.85 9.40 -22.81
N PHE A 547 38.47 10.52 -23.45
CA PHE A 547 38.81 11.86 -22.98
C PHE A 547 38.19 12.18 -21.62
N ILE A 548 36.89 11.91 -21.45
CA ILE A 548 36.18 12.15 -20.18
C ILE A 548 36.72 11.24 -19.08
N GLY A 549 36.93 9.95 -19.37
CA GLY A 549 37.50 9.00 -18.42
C GLY A 549 38.90 9.41 -17.95
N THR A 550 39.74 9.90 -18.86
CA THR A 550 41.07 10.44 -18.52
C THR A 550 40.98 11.67 -17.62
N GLY A 551 40.04 12.59 -17.88
CA GLY A 551 39.82 13.77 -17.04
C GLY A 551 39.36 13.42 -15.61
N ILE A 552 38.46 12.46 -15.46
CA ILE A 552 38.00 11.97 -14.14
C ILE A 552 39.16 11.25 -13.41
N GLN A 553 39.93 10.44 -14.13
CA GLN A 553 41.08 9.72 -13.58
C GLN A 553 42.14 10.69 -13.06
N ASP A 554 42.46 11.72 -13.85
CA ASP A 554 43.45 12.74 -13.49
C ASP A 554 42.99 13.62 -12.33
N LEU A 555 41.69 13.93 -12.24
CA LEU A 555 41.14 14.65 -11.10
C LEU A 555 41.31 13.84 -9.81
N GLY A 556 40.99 12.55 -9.83
CA GLY A 556 41.22 11.65 -8.70
C GLY A 556 42.69 11.61 -8.29
N ARG A 557 43.59 11.41 -9.25
CA ARG A 557 45.04 11.41 -9.00
C ARG A 557 45.53 12.71 -8.36
N ARG A 558 45.12 13.86 -8.89
CA ARG A 558 45.51 15.19 -8.37
C ARG A 558 44.98 15.45 -6.96
N ILE A 559 43.74 15.02 -6.66
CA ILE A 559 43.22 15.12 -5.29
C ILE A 559 44.08 14.26 -4.34
N ASN A 560 44.47 13.05 -4.74
CA ASN A 560 45.35 12.19 -3.94
C ASN A 560 46.75 12.78 -3.73
N GLU A 561 47.33 13.39 -4.76
CA GLU A 561 48.63 14.07 -4.69
C GLU A 561 48.59 15.23 -3.69
N VAL A 562 47.59 16.11 -3.78
CA VAL A 562 47.40 17.25 -2.87
C VAL A 562 47.15 16.79 -1.43
N LEU A 563 46.38 15.72 -1.24
CA LEU A 563 46.13 15.15 0.08
C LEU A 563 47.38 14.50 0.69
N GLY A 564 48.28 13.97 -0.15
CA GLY A 564 49.53 13.34 0.25
C GLY A 564 50.39 14.23 1.16
N GLU A 565 50.36 15.54 0.96
CA GLU A 565 51.16 16.54 1.69
C GLU A 565 50.63 16.86 3.10
N PHE A 566 49.40 16.48 3.43
CA PHE A 566 48.83 16.72 4.77
C PHE A 566 49.23 15.63 5.78
N GLY A 567 49.45 16.00 7.05
CA GLY A 567 49.69 15.06 8.16
C GLY A 567 48.49 14.15 8.47
N TYR A 568 48.63 13.27 9.48
CA TYR A 568 47.58 12.32 9.85
C TYR A 568 46.26 13.03 10.20
N ASN A 569 45.22 12.77 9.39
CA ASN A 569 43.88 13.29 9.60
C ASN A 569 42.85 12.29 9.03
N PRO A 570 41.83 11.87 9.79
CA PRO A 570 40.75 11.00 9.28
C PRO A 570 40.08 11.53 7.99
N LEU A 571 40.00 12.85 7.82
CA LEU A 571 39.48 13.48 6.61
C LEU A 571 40.38 13.27 5.38
N LYS A 572 41.71 13.18 5.57
CA LYS A 572 42.66 12.86 4.50
C LYS A 572 42.37 11.49 3.90
N TYR A 573 42.19 10.47 4.74
CA TYR A 573 41.86 9.12 4.28
C TYR A 573 40.51 9.05 3.57
N THR A 574 39.54 9.82 4.07
CA THR A 574 38.19 9.92 3.49
C THR A 574 38.23 10.54 2.09
N LEU A 575 38.93 11.66 1.94
CA LEU A 575 39.10 12.34 0.65
C LEU A 575 40.02 11.55 -0.30
N SER A 576 40.99 10.82 0.24
CA SER A 576 41.88 9.96 -0.54
C SER A 576 41.15 8.73 -1.08
N ALA A 577 40.27 8.11 -0.30
CA ALA A 577 39.40 7.04 -0.78
C ALA A 577 38.46 7.51 -1.90
N LEU A 578 37.93 8.74 -1.79
CA LEU A 578 37.10 9.34 -2.84
C LEU A 578 37.92 9.61 -4.12
N ALA A 579 39.14 10.10 -3.96
CA ALA A 579 40.09 10.35 -5.04
C ALA A 579 40.50 9.05 -5.77
N THR A 580 40.75 7.97 -5.03
CA THR A 580 41.02 6.64 -5.61
C THR A 580 39.79 6.07 -6.31
N LEU A 581 38.58 6.29 -5.77
CA LEU A 581 37.36 5.91 -6.46
C LEU A 581 37.22 6.66 -7.81
N LEU A 582 37.51 7.96 -7.83
CA LEU A 582 37.52 8.75 -9.05
C LEU A 582 38.50 8.20 -10.08
N GLU A 583 39.69 7.79 -9.63
CA GLU A 583 40.69 7.16 -10.48
C GLU A 583 40.19 5.86 -11.11
N ILE A 584 39.62 4.97 -10.30
CA ILE A 584 39.05 3.68 -10.75
C ILE A 584 37.88 3.91 -11.73
N LEU A 585 37.02 4.88 -11.43
CA LEU A 585 35.87 5.22 -12.28
C LEU A 585 36.31 5.84 -13.60
N GLY A 586 37.28 6.75 -13.57
CA GLY A 586 37.88 7.34 -14.77
C GLY A 586 38.49 6.27 -15.66
N PHE A 587 39.22 5.31 -15.07
CA PHE A 587 39.75 4.14 -15.78
C PHE A 587 38.64 3.27 -16.38
N ALA A 588 37.58 2.96 -15.62
CA ALA A 588 36.46 2.15 -16.10
C ALA A 588 35.70 2.84 -17.25
N VAL A 589 35.44 4.14 -17.14
CA VAL A 589 34.78 4.96 -18.18
C VAL A 589 35.64 5.05 -19.44
N LYS A 590 36.96 5.28 -19.26
CA LYS A 590 37.94 5.34 -20.36
C LYS A 590 37.96 4.05 -21.19
N ASN A 591 37.70 2.91 -20.55
CA ASN A 591 37.78 1.58 -21.17
C ASN A 591 36.40 0.93 -21.40
N SER A 592 35.28 1.65 -21.21
CA SER A 592 33.92 1.12 -21.34
C SER A 592 33.28 1.46 -22.69
N PHE A 593 32.58 0.49 -23.30
CA PHE A 593 31.87 0.63 -24.58
C PHE A 593 30.41 1.13 -24.43
N GLY A 594 30.13 2.06 -23.51
CA GLY A 594 28.83 2.75 -23.48
C GLY A 594 27.64 1.91 -23.01
N LEU A 595 27.83 1.00 -22.04
CA LEU A 595 26.74 0.18 -21.50
C LEU A 595 25.96 0.93 -20.40
N LYS A 596 24.75 1.37 -20.73
CA LYS A 596 23.81 2.06 -19.80
C LYS A 596 23.54 1.30 -18.49
N ALA A 597 23.53 -0.03 -18.52
CA ALA A 597 23.35 -0.83 -17.31
C ALA A 597 24.53 -0.69 -16.33
N ILE A 598 25.75 -0.53 -16.84
CA ILE A 598 26.96 -0.34 -16.03
C ILE A 598 26.96 1.04 -15.39
N THR A 599 26.54 2.08 -16.11
CA THR A 599 26.46 3.43 -15.55
C THR A 599 25.41 3.54 -14.44
N GLU A 600 24.28 2.83 -14.54
CA GLU A 600 23.31 2.74 -13.45
C GLU A 600 23.89 2.06 -12.20
N ILE A 601 24.65 0.97 -12.35
CA ILE A 601 25.35 0.30 -11.24
C ILE A 601 26.39 1.24 -10.60
N ILE A 602 27.18 1.93 -11.41
CA ILE A 602 28.20 2.87 -10.94
C ILE A 602 27.56 4.03 -10.15
N ILE A 603 26.47 4.61 -10.65
CA ILE A 603 25.74 5.67 -9.97
C ILE A 603 25.21 5.19 -8.61
N LEU A 604 24.72 3.94 -8.53
CA LEU A 604 24.31 3.34 -7.25
C LEU A 604 25.48 3.23 -6.27
N CYS A 605 26.64 2.75 -6.71
CA CYS A 605 27.85 2.65 -5.88
C CYS A 605 28.32 4.02 -5.38
N ILE A 606 28.37 5.03 -6.26
CA ILE A 606 28.78 6.40 -5.91
C ILE A 606 27.84 7.00 -4.87
N ASN A 607 26.53 6.85 -5.04
CA ASN A 607 25.56 7.31 -4.05
C ASN A 607 25.72 6.57 -2.70
N GLY A 608 26.04 5.27 -2.72
CA GLY A 608 26.34 4.50 -1.51
C GLY A 608 27.57 5.02 -0.77
N ILE A 609 28.63 5.34 -1.51
CA ILE A 609 29.86 5.92 -0.95
C ILE A 609 29.56 7.32 -0.39
N LYS A 610 28.88 8.18 -1.14
CA LYS A 610 28.41 9.50 -0.67
C LYS A 610 27.74 9.42 0.69
N ASN A 611 26.74 8.55 0.80
CA ASN A 611 25.93 8.46 2.01
C ASN A 611 26.77 7.96 3.20
N THR A 612 27.70 7.03 2.96
CA THR A 612 28.63 6.53 3.98
C THR A 612 29.58 7.64 4.46
N LEU A 613 30.17 8.40 3.54
CA LEU A 613 31.07 9.50 3.88
C LEU A 613 30.32 10.61 4.61
N VAL A 614 29.17 11.04 4.10
CA VAL A 614 28.33 12.05 4.75
C VAL A 614 27.91 11.59 6.13
N LYS A 615 27.53 10.32 6.33
CA LYS A 615 27.21 9.78 7.65
C LYS A 615 28.42 9.81 8.61
N ALA A 616 29.63 9.54 8.13
CA ALA A 616 30.85 9.58 8.95
C ALA A 616 31.23 11.02 9.37
N ILE A 617 30.94 12.01 8.52
CA ILE A 617 31.20 13.43 8.78
C ILE A 617 30.07 14.05 9.61
N ASN A 618 28.84 13.62 9.37
CA ASN A 618 27.65 14.21 9.94
C ASN A 618 27.42 13.69 11.37
N SER A 619 27.71 14.53 12.35
CA SER A 619 27.40 14.30 13.76
C SER A 619 25.93 14.59 14.10
N THR A 620 25.00 14.40 13.15
CA THR A 620 23.56 14.62 13.43
C THR A 620 23.04 13.45 14.26
N GLU A 621 22.54 13.76 15.44
CA GLU A 621 21.87 12.79 16.30
C GLU A 621 20.35 12.85 16.08
N VAL A 622 19.73 11.69 16.01
CA VAL A 622 18.28 11.53 15.89
C VAL A 622 17.80 10.89 17.17
N GLU A 623 17.12 11.68 18.01
CA GLU A 623 16.61 11.21 19.29
C GLU A 623 15.12 10.94 19.16
N ARG A 624 14.69 9.74 19.55
CA ARG A 624 13.26 9.40 19.63
C ARG A 624 12.66 10.04 20.87
N LEU A 625 11.58 10.79 20.67
CA LEU A 625 10.87 11.46 21.75
C LEU A 625 10.00 10.48 22.54
N ASP A 626 9.99 10.63 23.86
CA ASP A 626 9.04 9.92 24.73
C ASP A 626 7.65 10.57 24.71
N ASN A 627 6.64 9.87 25.24
CA ASN A 627 5.26 10.36 25.22
C ASN A 627 5.10 11.70 25.98
N HIS A 628 5.89 11.95 27.03
CA HIS A 628 5.82 13.17 27.81
C HIS A 628 6.41 14.37 27.06
N GLN A 629 7.49 14.15 26.29
CA GLN A 629 8.09 15.14 25.42
C GLN A 629 7.18 15.47 24.23
N ILE A 630 6.44 14.49 23.71
CA ILE A 630 5.46 14.71 22.64
C ILE A 630 4.31 15.61 23.13
N GLU A 631 3.73 15.32 24.29
CA GLU A 631 2.67 16.16 24.90
C GLU A 631 3.15 17.60 25.16
N ALA A 632 4.41 17.76 25.56
CA ALA A 632 5.05 19.06 25.77
C ALA A 632 5.15 19.90 24.49
N LEU A 633 5.42 19.24 23.36
CA LEU A 633 5.58 19.89 22.05
C LEU A 633 4.24 20.22 21.40
N GLU A 634 3.21 19.39 21.60
CA GLU A 634 1.87 19.61 21.04
C GLU A 634 1.07 20.66 21.84
N HIS A 635 1.37 20.85 23.12
CA HIS A 635 0.71 21.83 23.99
C HIS A 635 1.71 22.69 24.81
N PRO A 636 2.44 23.62 24.16
CA PRO A 636 3.46 24.42 24.84
C PRO A 636 2.92 25.30 25.98
N GLU A 637 1.63 25.67 25.92
CA GLU A 637 0.96 26.48 26.95
C GLU A 637 0.72 25.71 28.27
N ASN A 638 0.55 24.39 28.21
CA ASN A 638 0.32 23.54 29.40
C ASN A 638 1.61 23.16 30.14
N TYR A 639 2.77 23.33 29.50
CA TYR A 639 4.07 22.93 30.06
C TYR A 639 4.52 23.85 31.21
N SER A 640 4.07 25.11 31.22
CA SER A 640 4.35 26.06 32.31
C SER A 640 3.64 25.65 33.61
N THR A 641 2.41 25.16 33.52
CA THR A 641 1.61 24.66 34.66
C THR A 641 2.20 23.37 35.26
N TYR A 642 2.74 22.47 34.43
CA TYR A 642 3.32 21.21 34.90
C TYR A 642 4.67 21.39 35.61
N LYS A 643 5.54 22.29 35.13
CA LYS A 643 6.78 22.65 35.84
C LYS A 643 6.47 23.28 37.20
N THR A 644 5.41 24.09 37.28
CA THR A 644 4.99 24.74 38.53
C THR A 644 4.38 23.74 39.52
N ALA A 645 3.62 22.74 39.04
CA ALA A 645 3.07 21.67 39.87
C ALA A 645 4.17 20.72 40.42
N LYS A 646 5.15 20.33 39.59
CA LYS A 646 6.26 19.45 40.00
C LYS A 646 7.26 20.17 40.93
N PHE A 647 7.40 21.49 40.81
CA PHE A 647 8.20 22.31 41.74
C PHE A 647 7.49 22.49 43.09
N ARG A 648 6.16 22.71 43.10
CA ARG A 648 5.35 22.75 44.33
C ARG A 648 5.30 21.41 45.07
N HIS A 649 5.29 20.29 44.34
CA HIS A 649 5.29 18.96 44.97
C HIS A 649 6.63 18.58 45.63
N ARG A 650 7.76 19.15 45.16
CA ARG A 650 9.09 18.94 45.77
C ARG A 650 9.36 19.83 46.98
N LEU A 651 8.66 20.96 47.13
CA LEU A 651 8.80 21.85 48.28
C LEU A 651 8.01 21.40 49.52
N HIS A 652 7.08 20.44 49.38
CA HIS A 652 6.21 19.98 50.47
C HIS A 652 6.56 18.61 51.08
N TYR A 653 7.70 18.02 50.70
CA TYR A 653 8.22 16.81 51.35
C TYR A 653 9.69 16.99 51.73
N GLN A 654 9.93 17.77 52.78
CA GLN A 654 11.10 17.58 53.65
C GLN A 654 10.60 16.93 54.94
N PRO A 655 10.99 15.69 55.26
CA PRO A 655 10.82 15.16 56.60
C PRO A 655 11.92 15.73 57.51
N LEU A 656 11.50 16.40 58.58
CA LEU A 656 12.30 16.58 59.79
C LEU A 656 12.56 15.20 60.40
N ASN A 657 13.82 14.84 60.64
CA ASN A 657 14.17 14.09 61.84
C ASN A 657 15.67 14.14 62.16
N ASN A 658 15.94 14.64 63.37
CA ASN A 658 17.13 14.37 64.16
C ASN A 658 17.10 12.91 64.65
N SER A 659 18.23 12.21 64.63
CA SER A 659 18.77 11.48 65.79
C SER A 659 19.99 10.62 65.45
N SER A 660 21.06 10.87 66.22
CA SER A 660 22.06 9.93 66.77
C SER A 660 22.94 9.07 65.84
N GLU A 661 24.22 9.49 65.79
CA GLU A 661 25.44 8.71 66.09
C GLU A 661 25.33 7.19 66.25
N GLN A 662 26.12 6.45 65.46
CA GLN A 662 27.03 5.40 65.96
C GLN A 662 28.12 5.04 64.93
N GLU A 663 29.31 4.79 65.45
CA GLU A 663 30.62 4.66 64.80
C GLU A 663 30.87 3.29 64.10
N LEU A 664 31.69 3.33 63.02
CA LEU A 664 32.81 2.45 62.54
C LEU A 664 32.97 0.96 62.98
N PRO A 665 33.80 0.09 62.33
CA PRO A 665 34.85 0.36 61.32
C PRO A 665 35.00 -0.61 60.11
N HIS A 666 35.90 -0.19 59.21
CA HIS A 666 36.61 -0.91 58.15
C HIS A 666 37.01 -2.38 58.40
N GLN A 667 37.05 -3.17 57.31
CA GLN A 667 38.12 -4.14 57.08
C GLN A 667 38.38 -4.44 55.58
N GLU A 668 39.67 -4.38 55.21
CA GLU A 668 40.28 -4.77 53.94
C GLU A 668 40.43 -6.30 53.79
N LYS A 669 40.49 -6.77 52.53
CA LYS A 669 41.52 -7.67 51.93
C LYS A 669 40.95 -8.33 50.66
N ASN A 670 41.44 -7.98 49.46
CA ASN A 670 42.63 -8.46 48.75
C ASN A 670 42.54 -9.86 48.12
N THR A 671 42.88 -9.85 46.81
CA THR A 671 43.57 -10.87 45.98
C THR A 671 42.87 -12.18 45.57
N LEU A 672 42.71 -12.40 44.25
CA LEU A 672 43.63 -13.19 43.37
C LEU A 672 42.92 -13.36 41.99
N VAL A 673 43.29 -12.62 40.93
CA VAL A 673 44.35 -12.93 39.95
C VAL A 673 44.25 -14.32 39.30
N SER A 674 43.92 -14.28 38.00
CA SER A 674 44.31 -15.20 36.91
C SER A 674 43.95 -16.68 37.02
N LYS A 675 43.23 -17.17 36.01
CA LYS A 675 43.72 -18.21 35.08
C LYS A 675 42.72 -18.48 33.93
N ILE A 676 43.26 -18.41 32.71
CA ILE A 676 43.04 -19.35 31.57
C ILE A 676 41.65 -19.23 30.89
N LEU A 677 41.44 -18.53 29.77
CA LEU A 677 41.90 -18.75 28.37
C LEU A 677 41.68 -20.17 27.80
N THR A 678 41.20 -20.21 26.55
CA THR A 678 41.10 -21.35 25.60
C THR A 678 40.03 -22.43 25.83
N ALA A 679 39.01 -22.44 24.97
CA ALA A 679 38.80 -23.44 23.91
C ALA A 679 37.53 -23.10 23.15
N VAL A 680 37.56 -23.08 21.81
CA VAL A 680 36.67 -23.84 20.91
C VAL A 680 37.16 -23.57 19.47
N ASP A 681 37.91 -24.54 18.94
CA ASP A 681 37.82 -24.96 17.54
C ASP A 681 36.85 -26.16 17.53
N LEU A 682 35.79 -26.06 16.72
CA LEU A 682 35.10 -27.13 15.99
C LEU A 682 34.05 -26.53 15.05
#